data_AF-A0A9J6ZTY6-F1
#
_entry.id   AF-A0A9J6ZTY6-F1
#
_cell.length_a   1.000
_cell.length_b   1.000
_cell.length_c   1.000
_cell.angle_alpha   90.00
_cell.angle_beta   90.00
_cell.angle_gamma   90.00
#
_symmetry.space_group_name_H-M   'P 1'
#
loop_
_entity.id
_entity.type
_entity.pdbx_description
1 polymer ?
#
loop_
_entity_poly.entity_id
_entity_poly.type
_entity_poly.pdbx_seq_one_letter_code
_entity_poly.pdbx_strand_id
1 'polypeptide(L)'
;MMPIILMRTGALVMLGHLDCEWLDFFVGMGYIGAYCFNNLYSALLMARLFVFPVLHKGCRRLALKPDAYLPDSDFNVITRGLPGRAYSKSLRCWHVPFRENYRHWLSEVYERAADLELVFGDGGKVAERDDKPEKAMDADVHSLVESPTEIRVADDVSVASELLARVLVDKVNKRFYVEHSYHSAVFNSLARLNVGTYVSTDRRWVFPGDNVIYLQVLDVLKGFGFKPRVLTLEKSAEPAALPAGFELPVRRFDEAMLLRRLSFRTQEIYKSCFLLFLKDHQGRIVDELTYSELYGYLKRQSVLLSSTQLKQMIAAVKFYYERTLGRDKMFFPLAEKTEVRKSTLFLPYAEIRSLLDGIASPGDRMLLFLVYHANLPLNQICALPKDAENLFEEDCRMPGNNELALAYYADLVAELKRTYDLATFLLEDKGVPYSVESLKGKLYRILGHYRLEEIYRKQYEVILKQSSLSSKTQVMYLGAFMRFLDYYNYKHPAFIKDDEVRDYLLLHRGKSSAHQDNLVSSFKFFFERIHNHTLSDKHVVRPRKGFYLPDFFSLSEISAMLNTTDNLKHKLLIAIGYTAGLRRSEIRNLRLCDVDLKRNLLFIKDSKGKRDRYTLFSQHLHEWLKSYLNQAKPKVFLFEGPSPGTQYSTTSMAVILKKMAKAAGIKRKVHMHMLRHSFATHLLEEGRDVRYVQELLGHKSIKTTERYTHVVSDALLNVASPFDRMVAQTGFAGKKPHSPP
;
A
#
# COMPACT_ATOMS: atom_id res chain seq x y z
N MET A 1 -22.35 -56.83 -10.79
CA MET A 1 -21.78 -57.86 -9.90
C MET A 1 -20.49 -57.29 -9.33
N MET A 2 -20.30 -57.34 -8.00
CA MET A 2 -19.11 -56.92 -7.23
C MET A 2 -18.55 -58.18 -6.50
N PRO A 3 -17.49 -58.15 -5.63
CA PRO A 3 -16.61 -57.05 -5.19
C PRO A 3 -15.15 -57.18 -5.78
N ILE A 4 -13.97 -57.23 -5.13
CA ILE A 4 -13.51 -57.23 -3.71
C ILE A 4 -11.98 -56.98 -3.56
N ILE A 5 -11.54 -56.38 -2.42
CA ILE A 5 -10.17 -56.42 -1.79
C ILE A 5 -8.96 -55.79 -2.53
N LEU A 6 -7.80 -55.46 -1.91
CA LEU A 6 -7.46 -54.66 -0.69
C LEU A 6 -5.91 -54.57 -0.52
N MET A 7 -5.41 -53.53 0.17
CA MET A 7 -4.00 -53.32 0.64
C MET A 7 -2.92 -53.05 -0.45
N ARG A 8 -1.84 -52.26 -0.28
CA ARG A 8 -1.13 -51.59 0.85
C ARG A 8 0.14 -52.28 1.41
N THR A 9 1.26 -52.12 0.71
CA THR A 9 2.66 -51.99 1.25
C THR A 9 3.54 -51.31 0.19
N GLY A 10 4.71 -50.77 0.55
CA GLY A 10 5.58 -50.03 -0.37
C GLY A 10 7.05 -50.46 -0.34
N ALA A 11 7.82 -50.01 -1.33
CA ALA A 11 9.27 -50.15 -1.40
C ALA A 11 9.91 -48.93 -2.07
N LEU A 12 11.15 -48.63 -1.69
CA LEU A 12 12.09 -47.75 -2.38
C LEU A 12 13.16 -48.63 -3.06
N VAL A 13 14.12 -48.02 -3.76
CA VAL A 13 15.43 -48.56 -4.23
C VAL A 13 15.51 -48.98 -5.71
N MET A 14 16.49 -48.36 -6.40
CA MET A 14 17.14 -48.69 -7.69
C MET A 14 16.30 -49.05 -8.93
N LEU A 15 16.45 -48.23 -9.98
CA LEU A 15 17.33 -48.58 -11.11
C LEU A 15 17.79 -47.30 -11.82
N GLY A 16 18.93 -47.36 -12.52
CA GLY A 16 19.50 -46.25 -13.29
C GLY A 16 20.17 -46.74 -14.56
N HIS A 17 20.36 -45.83 -15.52
CA HIS A 17 20.87 -46.06 -16.88
C HIS A 17 20.07 -47.04 -17.76
N LEU A 18 19.40 -46.47 -18.76
CA LEU A 18 19.36 -46.99 -20.14
C LEU A 18 19.03 -45.82 -21.08
N ASP A 19 19.38 -45.97 -22.36
CA ASP A 19 19.69 -44.84 -23.24
C ASP A 19 18.52 -44.25 -24.07
N CYS A 20 18.81 -43.11 -24.70
CA CYS A 20 17.87 -42.28 -25.45
C CYS A 20 17.49 -42.85 -26.82
N GLU A 21 16.54 -43.79 -26.91
CA GLU A 21 16.02 -44.22 -28.23
C GLU A 21 14.55 -44.68 -28.27
N TRP A 22 13.66 -44.02 -27.50
CA TRP A 22 12.19 -44.27 -27.54
C TRP A 22 11.30 -43.02 -27.52
N LEU A 23 11.86 -41.81 -27.60
CA LEU A 23 11.11 -40.58 -27.30
C LEU A 23 10.08 -40.16 -28.37
N ASP A 24 10.28 -40.54 -29.63
CA ASP A 24 9.45 -40.06 -30.75
C ASP A 24 8.17 -40.88 -31.02
N PHE A 25 7.98 -42.03 -30.36
CA PHE A 25 6.78 -42.87 -30.59
C PHE A 25 5.59 -42.56 -29.66
N PHE A 26 5.78 -41.77 -28.59
CA PHE A 26 4.73 -41.49 -27.59
C PHE A 26 4.22 -40.03 -27.54
N VAL A 27 4.50 -39.24 -28.58
CA VAL A 27 3.98 -37.87 -28.74
C VAL A 27 2.45 -37.85 -28.99
N GLY A 28 1.83 -38.99 -29.33
CA GLY A 28 0.44 -39.08 -29.81
C GLY A 28 -0.69 -39.20 -28.76
N MET A 29 -0.44 -39.44 -27.47
CA MET A 29 -1.52 -39.73 -26.47
C MET A 29 -1.44 -38.96 -25.14
N GLY A 30 -0.95 -37.71 -25.18
CA GLY A 30 -0.84 -36.83 -24.01
C GLY A 30 -2.15 -36.26 -23.44
N TYR A 31 -3.21 -37.05 -23.23
CA TYR A 31 -4.51 -36.53 -22.73
C TYR A 31 -5.25 -37.33 -21.64
N ILE A 32 -4.84 -38.54 -21.27
CA ILE A 32 -5.58 -39.38 -20.29
C ILE A 32 -4.88 -39.50 -18.92
N GLY A 33 -3.56 -39.66 -18.89
CA GLY A 33 -2.82 -39.94 -17.64
C GLY A 33 -2.91 -38.85 -16.55
N ALA A 34 -2.88 -37.57 -16.95
CA ALA A 34 -2.90 -36.46 -15.99
C ALA A 34 -4.25 -36.28 -15.27
N TYR A 35 -5.36 -36.65 -15.93
CA TYR A 35 -6.70 -36.60 -15.31
C TYR A 35 -6.84 -37.63 -14.19
N CYS A 36 -6.35 -38.85 -14.39
CA CYS A 36 -6.39 -39.88 -13.36
C CYS A 36 -5.56 -39.52 -12.13
N PHE A 37 -4.35 -38.97 -12.30
CA PHE A 37 -3.46 -38.69 -11.17
C PHE A 37 -3.94 -37.51 -10.30
N ASN A 38 -4.47 -36.45 -10.91
CA ASN A 38 -5.10 -35.35 -10.16
C ASN A 38 -6.42 -35.78 -9.50
N ASN A 39 -7.25 -36.58 -10.17
CA ASN A 39 -8.47 -37.09 -9.55
C ASN A 39 -8.18 -38.02 -8.37
N LEU A 40 -7.13 -38.84 -8.41
CA LEU A 40 -6.79 -39.73 -7.28
C LEU A 40 -6.32 -38.96 -6.04
N TYR A 41 -5.60 -37.84 -6.22
CA TYR A 41 -5.23 -36.95 -5.11
C TYR A 41 -6.38 -36.04 -4.65
N SER A 42 -7.32 -35.70 -5.53
CA SER A 42 -8.54 -34.94 -5.19
C SER A 42 -9.56 -35.80 -4.43
N ALA A 43 -9.71 -37.08 -4.80
CA ALA A 43 -10.64 -38.03 -4.19
C ALA A 43 -10.21 -38.53 -2.78
N LEU A 44 -9.06 -38.09 -2.28
CA LEU A 44 -8.55 -38.44 -0.94
C LEU A 44 -8.74 -37.34 0.12
N LEU A 45 -9.43 -36.24 -0.23
CA LEU A 45 -9.82 -35.17 0.68
C LEU A 45 -11.34 -34.98 0.68
N MET A 46 -12.06 -35.87 1.38
CA MET A 46 -13.50 -35.72 1.61
C MET A 46 -13.80 -34.41 2.36
N ALA A 47 -14.86 -33.72 1.96
CA ALA A 47 -15.23 -32.45 2.56
C ALA A 47 -15.84 -32.67 3.95
N ARG A 48 -15.32 -32.00 4.99
CA ARG A 48 -15.72 -32.24 6.37
C ARG A 48 -16.66 -31.17 6.91
N LEU A 49 -17.72 -31.63 7.59
CA LEU A 49 -18.63 -30.79 8.36
C LEU A 49 -18.57 -31.18 9.84
N PHE A 50 -17.98 -30.32 10.66
CA PHE A 50 -17.91 -30.51 12.11
C PHE A 50 -19.24 -30.13 12.77
N VAL A 51 -19.78 -31.05 13.57
CA VAL A 51 -21.06 -30.92 14.28
C VAL A 51 -20.82 -31.09 15.77
N PHE A 52 -21.17 -30.09 16.59
CA PHE A 52 -20.97 -30.13 18.04
C PHE A 52 -22.05 -29.33 18.80
N PRO A 53 -22.42 -29.75 20.02
CA PRO A 53 -23.41 -29.03 20.83
C PRO A 53 -22.85 -27.70 21.35
N VAL A 54 -23.71 -26.69 21.40
CA VAL A 54 -23.41 -25.31 21.81
C VAL A 54 -24.58 -24.76 22.61
N LEU A 55 -24.29 -23.96 23.64
CA LEU A 55 -25.29 -23.16 24.34
C LEU A 55 -25.31 -21.75 23.73
N HIS A 56 -26.48 -21.26 23.31
CA HIS A 56 -26.62 -19.94 22.68
C HIS A 56 -27.91 -19.27 23.13
N LYS A 57 -27.78 -18.14 23.87
CA LYS A 57 -28.90 -17.42 24.51
C LYS A 57 -29.76 -18.35 25.39
N GLY A 58 -29.14 -19.05 26.34
CA GLY A 58 -29.79 -20.04 27.20
C GLY A 58 -30.21 -21.36 26.52
N CYS A 59 -30.43 -21.37 25.21
CA CYS A 59 -30.90 -22.54 24.48
C CYS A 59 -29.76 -23.49 24.06
N ARG A 60 -29.93 -24.79 24.26
CA ARG A 60 -29.06 -25.84 23.68
C ARG A 60 -29.31 -25.95 22.18
N ARG A 61 -28.24 -25.86 21.39
CA ARG A 61 -28.23 -25.87 19.91
C ARG A 61 -27.07 -26.73 19.40
N LEU A 62 -27.04 -26.97 18.09
CA LEU A 62 -25.96 -27.68 17.41
C LEU A 62 -25.29 -26.74 16.41
N ALA A 63 -24.00 -26.50 16.61
CA ALA A 63 -23.18 -25.74 15.66
C ALA A 63 -22.75 -26.63 14.49
N LEU A 64 -22.74 -26.02 13.30
CA LEU A 64 -22.34 -26.61 12.04
C LEU A 64 -21.20 -25.76 11.47
N LYS A 65 -20.00 -26.34 11.36
CA LYS A 65 -18.80 -25.63 10.93
C LYS A 65 -18.06 -26.41 9.82
N PRO A 66 -17.87 -25.84 8.63
CA PRO A 66 -17.15 -26.50 7.55
C PRO A 66 -15.65 -26.53 7.84
N ASP A 67 -14.95 -27.51 7.28
CA ASP A 67 -13.51 -27.48 7.10
C ASP A 67 -13.13 -26.61 5.87
N ALA A 68 -11.85 -26.24 5.76
CA ALA A 68 -11.32 -25.34 4.73
C ALA A 68 -11.45 -25.86 3.28
N TYR A 69 -11.89 -27.10 3.11
CA TYR A 69 -12.09 -27.77 1.82
C TYR A 69 -13.53 -27.78 1.32
N LEU A 70 -14.51 -27.35 2.12
CA LEU A 70 -15.90 -27.18 1.68
C LEU A 70 -16.16 -25.69 1.31
N PRO A 71 -16.46 -25.35 0.04
CA PRO A 71 -16.67 -23.96 -0.36
C PRO A 71 -17.85 -23.30 0.35
N ASP A 72 -17.73 -21.99 0.65
CA ASP A 72 -18.80 -21.22 1.30
C ASP A 72 -20.11 -21.20 0.49
N SER A 73 -20.05 -21.27 -0.85
CA SER A 73 -21.24 -21.42 -1.71
C SER A 73 -22.02 -22.68 -1.35
N ASP A 74 -21.30 -23.79 -1.26
CA ASP A 74 -21.85 -25.13 -1.23
C ASP A 74 -22.30 -25.44 0.19
N PHE A 75 -21.51 -25.03 1.20
CA PHE A 75 -21.92 -25.03 2.61
C PHE A 75 -23.20 -24.19 2.85
N ASN A 76 -23.37 -23.04 2.19
CA ASN A 76 -24.60 -22.25 2.32
C ASN A 76 -25.80 -22.84 1.55
N VAL A 77 -25.59 -23.69 0.54
CA VAL A 77 -26.65 -24.52 -0.08
C VAL A 77 -27.01 -25.71 0.82
N ILE A 78 -26.01 -26.48 1.27
CA ILE A 78 -26.12 -27.63 2.18
C ILE A 78 -26.81 -27.24 3.50
N THR A 79 -26.56 -26.03 4.03
CA THR A 79 -27.25 -25.54 5.25
C THR A 79 -28.55 -24.80 4.98
N ARG A 80 -28.98 -24.55 3.73
CA ARG A 80 -30.21 -23.78 3.42
C ARG A 80 -31.48 -24.52 3.79
N GLY A 81 -31.52 -25.85 3.62
CA GLY A 81 -32.69 -26.69 3.90
C GLY A 81 -32.95 -26.99 5.39
N LEU A 82 -32.11 -26.52 6.31
CA LEU A 82 -32.20 -26.89 7.73
C LEU A 82 -33.27 -26.07 8.50
N PRO A 83 -34.26 -26.73 9.14
CA PRO A 83 -35.32 -26.05 9.87
C PRO A 83 -34.79 -25.34 11.14
N GLY A 84 -35.30 -24.14 11.41
CA GLY A 84 -34.95 -23.37 12.61
C GLY A 84 -33.49 -22.90 12.68
N ARG A 85 -32.74 -22.95 11.56
CA ARG A 85 -31.34 -22.50 11.49
C ARG A 85 -31.19 -21.01 11.80
N ALA A 86 -30.11 -20.64 12.47
CA ALA A 86 -29.72 -19.25 12.71
C ALA A 86 -28.19 -19.14 12.70
N TYR A 87 -27.64 -17.94 12.45
CA TYR A 87 -26.19 -17.72 12.38
C TYR A 87 -25.67 -16.98 13.62
N SER A 88 -24.69 -17.55 14.30
CA SER A 88 -24.05 -16.90 15.45
C SER A 88 -22.91 -16.00 15.01
N LYS A 89 -23.05 -14.68 15.22
CA LYS A 89 -21.98 -13.70 14.94
C LYS A 89 -20.75 -13.88 15.85
N SER A 90 -20.92 -14.41 17.06
CA SER A 90 -19.81 -14.64 18.01
C SER A 90 -19.03 -15.91 17.69
N LEU A 91 -19.72 -16.99 17.30
CA LEU A 91 -19.09 -18.29 16.96
C LEU A 91 -18.72 -18.40 15.47
N ARG A 92 -19.21 -17.48 14.63
CA ARG A 92 -19.04 -17.45 13.16
C ARG A 92 -19.46 -18.74 12.45
N CYS A 93 -20.54 -19.35 12.91
CA CYS A 93 -21.08 -20.59 12.35
C CYS A 93 -22.61 -20.56 12.29
N TRP A 94 -23.18 -21.40 11.43
CA TRP A 94 -24.61 -21.72 11.47
C TRP A 94 -24.89 -22.66 12.65
N HIS A 95 -26.08 -22.55 13.25
CA HIS A 95 -26.55 -23.49 14.26
C HIS A 95 -28.05 -23.77 14.18
N VAL A 96 -28.43 -25.03 14.39
CA VAL A 96 -29.81 -25.54 14.42
C VAL A 96 -30.27 -25.83 15.86
N PRO A 97 -31.58 -25.97 16.13
CA PRO A 97 -32.06 -26.43 17.44
C PRO A 97 -31.45 -27.78 17.79
N PHE A 98 -31.15 -28.02 19.08
CA PHE A 98 -30.69 -29.33 19.52
C PHE A 98 -31.84 -30.35 19.41
N ARG A 99 -31.50 -31.58 19.02
CA ARG A 99 -32.38 -32.76 19.00
C ARG A 99 -31.58 -33.90 19.63
N GLU A 100 -32.23 -34.85 20.31
CA GLU A 100 -31.50 -35.94 20.96
C GLU A 100 -30.90 -36.90 19.93
N ASN A 101 -31.70 -37.33 18.94
CA ASN A 101 -31.26 -38.17 17.82
C ASN A 101 -30.56 -37.37 16.70
N TYR A 102 -29.84 -36.28 17.03
CA TYR A 102 -29.28 -35.38 16.02
C TYR A 102 -28.23 -36.01 15.09
N ARG A 103 -27.52 -37.05 15.55
CA ARG A 103 -26.52 -37.73 14.72
C ARG A 103 -27.20 -38.45 13.55
N HIS A 104 -28.20 -39.28 13.86
CA HIS A 104 -29.05 -39.95 12.87
C HIS A 104 -29.74 -38.95 11.94
N TRP A 105 -30.40 -37.93 12.50
CA TRP A 105 -31.13 -36.93 11.72
C TRP A 105 -30.23 -36.14 10.75
N LEU A 106 -29.01 -35.77 11.16
CA LEU A 106 -28.08 -35.07 10.26
C LEU A 106 -27.45 -36.02 9.24
N SER A 107 -27.23 -37.30 9.58
CA SER A 107 -26.86 -38.32 8.60
C SER A 107 -27.93 -38.46 7.52
N GLU A 108 -29.21 -38.70 7.86
CA GLU A 108 -30.32 -38.81 6.88
C GLU A 108 -30.47 -37.56 5.99
N VAL A 109 -30.27 -36.36 6.56
CA VAL A 109 -30.34 -35.09 5.81
C VAL A 109 -29.16 -34.95 4.82
N TYR A 110 -28.01 -35.54 5.11
CA TYR A 110 -26.78 -35.38 4.33
C TYR A 110 -26.32 -36.63 3.56
N GLU A 111 -26.98 -37.78 3.71
CA GLU A 111 -26.77 -38.99 2.91
C GLU A 111 -26.99 -38.76 1.39
N ARG A 112 -27.69 -37.66 1.05
CA ARG A 112 -27.91 -37.17 -0.31
C ARG A 112 -26.75 -36.35 -0.89
N ALA A 113 -25.68 -36.11 -0.12
CA ALA A 113 -24.48 -35.40 -0.52
C ALA A 113 -23.26 -36.34 -0.44
N ALA A 114 -22.98 -37.03 -1.54
CA ALA A 114 -22.07 -38.19 -1.60
C ALA A 114 -20.63 -37.95 -1.07
N ASP A 115 -20.16 -36.69 -1.08
CA ASP A 115 -18.76 -36.33 -0.80
C ASP A 115 -18.54 -35.67 0.58
N LEU A 116 -19.55 -35.68 1.48
CA LEU A 116 -19.53 -34.95 2.76
C LEU A 116 -19.38 -35.87 3.99
N GLU A 117 -18.26 -35.76 4.71
CA GLU A 117 -18.01 -36.48 5.97
C GLU A 117 -18.51 -35.66 7.19
N LEU A 118 -19.46 -36.20 7.95
CA LEU A 118 -19.98 -35.60 9.19
C LEU A 118 -19.11 -35.96 10.40
N VAL A 119 -18.38 -34.98 10.92
CA VAL A 119 -17.49 -35.19 12.07
C VAL A 119 -18.18 -34.70 13.35
N PHE A 120 -18.78 -35.63 14.09
CA PHE A 120 -19.45 -35.34 15.36
C PHE A 120 -18.44 -35.19 16.50
N GLY A 121 -18.24 -33.95 16.96
CA GLY A 121 -17.36 -33.64 18.09
C GLY A 121 -18.10 -33.69 19.43
N ASP A 122 -17.60 -34.51 20.35
CA ASP A 122 -17.98 -34.41 21.77
C ASP A 122 -17.34 -33.15 22.38
N GLY A 123 -18.12 -32.42 23.20
CA GLY A 123 -17.82 -31.04 23.61
C GLY A 123 -16.64 -30.90 24.60
N GLY A 124 -15.41 -31.04 24.12
CA GLY A 124 -14.20 -30.90 24.92
C GLY A 124 -13.53 -29.52 24.83
N LYS A 125 -13.34 -28.86 25.98
CA LYS A 125 -12.53 -27.65 26.18
C LYS A 125 -12.88 -26.42 25.32
N VAL A 126 -14.11 -25.92 25.51
CA VAL A 126 -14.33 -24.46 25.48
C VAL A 126 -13.85 -23.91 26.83
N ALA A 127 -13.05 -22.84 26.83
CA ALA A 127 -12.63 -22.17 28.07
C ALA A 127 -13.77 -21.30 28.63
N GLU A 128 -13.95 -21.33 29.94
CA GLU A 128 -15.10 -20.75 30.62
C GLU A 128 -15.14 -19.21 30.54
N ARG A 129 -16.34 -18.69 30.28
CA ARG A 129 -16.85 -17.41 30.82
C ARG A 129 -18.34 -17.57 31.08
N ASP A 130 -18.74 -17.43 32.33
CA ASP A 130 -20.08 -17.76 32.81
C ASP A 130 -21.18 -16.80 32.31
N ASP A 131 -22.36 -17.39 32.07
CA ASP A 131 -23.66 -16.74 32.25
C ASP A 131 -24.27 -17.30 33.55
N LYS A 132 -24.63 -16.46 34.52
CA LYS A 132 -25.55 -16.83 35.62
C LYS A 132 -26.45 -15.65 36.06
N PRO A 133 -27.62 -15.93 36.68
CA PRO A 133 -28.78 -15.05 36.52
C PRO A 133 -29.37 -14.51 37.86
N GLU A 134 -30.60 -14.01 37.77
CA GLU A 134 -31.39 -13.22 38.72
C GLU A 134 -31.56 -13.76 40.15
N LYS A 135 -31.77 -12.83 41.10
CA LYS A 135 -32.76 -12.95 42.19
C LYS A 135 -33.11 -11.58 42.80
N ALA A 136 -34.17 -11.53 43.63
CA ALA A 136 -34.76 -10.31 44.20
C ALA A 136 -35.21 -10.50 45.67
N MET A 137 -35.78 -9.44 46.26
CA MET A 137 -36.44 -9.27 47.58
C MET A 137 -35.57 -8.82 48.78
N ASP A 138 -35.70 -7.51 49.07
CA ASP A 138 -36.20 -6.88 50.32
C ASP A 138 -35.45 -6.91 51.68
N ALA A 139 -35.63 -5.78 52.40
CA ALA A 139 -35.41 -5.51 53.84
C ALA A 139 -33.94 -5.40 54.38
N ASP A 140 -33.55 -4.43 55.23
CA ASP A 140 -34.29 -3.23 55.68
C ASP A 140 -33.38 -2.09 56.26
N VAL A 141 -33.92 -0.86 56.26
CA VAL A 141 -33.75 0.26 57.24
C VAL A 141 -32.38 0.96 57.52
N HIS A 142 -32.49 2.30 57.69
CA HIS A 142 -31.54 3.32 58.24
C HIS A 142 -30.23 3.65 57.48
N SER A 143 -29.75 4.91 57.39
CA SER A 143 -30.38 6.27 57.28
C SER A 143 -29.28 7.35 57.05
N LEU A 144 -29.68 8.62 56.85
CA LEU A 144 -28.88 9.83 56.56
C LEU A 144 -28.56 9.99 55.05
N VAL A 145 -29.28 10.80 54.25
CA VAL A 145 -29.62 12.25 54.33
C VAL A 145 -28.43 13.15 53.97
N GLU A 146 -28.35 13.56 52.69
CA GLU A 146 -28.52 14.97 52.31
C GLU A 146 -28.83 15.14 50.80
N SER A 147 -29.17 16.36 50.37
CA SER A 147 -29.88 16.68 49.11
C SER A 147 -28.97 17.10 47.93
N PRO A 148 -29.44 17.00 46.67
CA PRO A 148 -28.69 17.47 45.50
C PRO A 148 -28.66 19.00 45.41
N THR A 149 -27.47 19.59 45.24
CA THR A 149 -27.30 21.04 45.09
C THR A 149 -27.48 21.49 43.63
N GLU A 150 -28.25 22.57 43.44
CA GLU A 150 -28.52 23.20 42.16
C GLU A 150 -27.27 23.82 41.51
N ILE A 151 -27.27 23.94 40.17
CA ILE A 151 -26.67 25.12 39.51
C ILE A 151 -27.82 25.92 38.92
N ARG A 152 -28.00 27.14 39.43
CA ARG A 152 -29.11 28.03 39.08
C ARG A 152 -28.97 28.58 37.66
N VAL A 153 -30.10 28.64 36.97
CA VAL A 153 -30.32 29.57 35.84
C VAL A 153 -31.44 30.51 36.30
N ALA A 154 -31.23 31.82 36.14
CA ALA A 154 -32.21 32.81 36.57
C ALA A 154 -33.40 32.92 35.60
N ASP A 155 -34.58 32.94 36.21
CA ASP A 155 -35.82 33.63 35.86
C ASP A 155 -36.50 33.37 34.50
N ASP A 156 -37.71 32.79 34.62
CA ASP A 156 -38.96 33.04 33.89
C ASP A 156 -38.93 33.57 32.45
N VAL A 157 -39.57 32.80 31.55
CA VAL A 157 -40.90 33.14 30.98
C VAL A 157 -41.62 31.83 30.62
N SER A 158 -42.93 31.75 30.88
CA SER A 158 -43.79 30.60 30.53
C SER A 158 -44.24 30.55 29.06
N VAL A 159 -44.91 29.46 28.67
CA VAL A 159 -45.75 29.24 27.45
C VAL A 159 -45.10 28.48 26.27
N ALA A 160 -45.86 27.47 25.81
CA ALA A 160 -45.83 26.78 24.50
C ALA A 160 -44.68 25.82 24.13
N SER A 161 -45.03 24.90 23.23
CA SER A 161 -44.18 23.85 22.66
C SER A 161 -43.34 24.38 21.49
N GLU A 162 -42.20 25.02 21.78
CA GLU A 162 -41.22 25.35 20.73
C GLU A 162 -40.42 24.11 20.27
N LEU A 163 -40.40 23.89 18.94
CA LEU A 163 -39.57 22.88 18.29
C LEU A 163 -38.08 23.25 18.38
N LEU A 164 -37.38 22.66 19.34
CA LEU A 164 -35.97 22.94 19.59
C LEU A 164 -35.02 22.19 18.64
N ALA A 165 -34.34 22.96 17.79
CA ALA A 165 -33.06 22.57 17.22
C ALA A 165 -31.92 23.25 17.99
N ARG A 166 -30.81 22.54 18.20
CA ARG A 166 -29.61 23.05 18.88
C ARG A 166 -28.40 22.91 17.96
N VAL A 167 -27.55 23.93 17.93
CA VAL A 167 -26.34 23.94 17.10
C VAL A 167 -25.12 24.16 17.99
N LEU A 168 -24.32 23.12 18.16
CA LEU A 168 -23.14 23.10 19.04
C LEU A 168 -21.88 23.40 18.21
N VAL A 169 -21.23 24.55 18.42
CA VAL A 169 -20.07 24.99 17.63
C VAL A 169 -18.76 24.65 18.36
N ASP A 170 -18.01 23.70 17.81
CA ASP A 170 -16.70 23.24 18.30
C ASP A 170 -15.57 23.92 17.53
N LYS A 171 -15.14 25.05 18.07
CA LYS A 171 -14.04 25.87 17.53
C LYS A 171 -12.69 25.15 17.55
N VAL A 172 -12.52 24.10 18.37
CA VAL A 172 -11.24 23.41 18.59
C VAL A 172 -10.99 22.33 17.53
N ASN A 173 -11.97 21.46 17.30
CA ASN A 173 -11.91 20.43 16.25
C ASN A 173 -12.30 20.96 14.87
N LYS A 174 -12.68 22.24 14.77
CA LYS A 174 -13.27 22.88 13.59
C LYS A 174 -14.46 22.07 13.07
N ARG A 175 -15.49 21.96 13.91
CA ARG A 175 -16.75 21.27 13.61
C ARG A 175 -17.93 22.00 14.22
N PHE A 176 -19.14 21.68 13.77
CA PHE A 176 -20.34 21.94 14.54
C PHE A 176 -21.29 20.75 14.45
N TYR A 177 -22.13 20.61 15.48
CA TYR A 177 -23.09 19.52 15.61
C TYR A 177 -24.50 20.09 15.56
N VAL A 178 -25.44 19.34 14.96
CA VAL A 178 -26.87 19.72 14.97
C VAL A 178 -27.70 18.60 15.58
N GLU A 179 -28.38 18.95 16.66
CA GLU A 179 -29.40 18.16 17.34
C GLU A 179 -30.77 18.75 16.98
N HIS A 180 -31.73 17.90 16.63
CA HIS A 180 -33.09 18.32 16.33
C HIS A 180 -34.09 17.25 16.78
N SER A 181 -35.30 17.66 17.16
CA SER A 181 -36.44 16.73 17.25
C SER A 181 -36.60 15.98 15.92
N TYR A 182 -36.80 14.66 15.96
CA TYR A 182 -36.53 13.74 14.84
C TYR A 182 -37.53 13.89 13.66
N HIS A 183 -37.37 14.96 12.89
CA HIS A 183 -38.23 15.33 11.76
C HIS A 183 -37.60 14.88 10.44
N SER A 184 -38.29 14.01 9.70
CA SER A 184 -37.76 13.35 8.49
C SER A 184 -37.36 14.34 7.38
N ALA A 185 -38.14 15.41 7.18
CA ALA A 185 -37.84 16.43 6.17
C ALA A 185 -36.58 17.27 6.51
N VAL A 186 -36.30 17.50 7.80
CA VAL A 186 -35.06 18.17 8.26
C VAL A 186 -33.88 17.23 8.07
N PHE A 187 -34.02 15.97 8.50
CA PHE A 187 -32.99 14.95 8.35
C PHE A 187 -32.56 14.78 6.88
N ASN A 188 -33.53 14.65 5.97
CA ASN A 188 -33.27 14.49 4.54
C ASN A 188 -32.65 15.75 3.92
N SER A 189 -33.05 16.96 4.35
CA SER A 189 -32.45 18.21 3.88
C SER A 189 -31.00 18.38 4.36
N LEU A 190 -30.70 18.02 5.62
CA LEU A 190 -29.34 18.03 6.15
C LEU A 190 -28.45 16.97 5.47
N ALA A 191 -29.02 15.81 5.11
CA ALA A 191 -28.31 14.77 4.34
C ALA A 191 -27.91 15.24 2.93
N ARG A 192 -28.81 15.94 2.23
CA ARG A 192 -28.59 16.45 0.86
C ARG A 192 -27.39 17.39 0.73
N LEU A 193 -26.95 18.03 1.82
CA LEU A 193 -25.76 18.88 1.83
C LEU A 193 -24.46 18.10 1.57
N ASN A 194 -24.43 16.78 1.74
CA ASN A 194 -23.29 15.87 1.49
C ASN A 194 -21.97 16.17 2.24
N VAL A 195 -21.87 17.26 3.00
CA VAL A 195 -20.72 17.57 3.89
C VAL A 195 -20.96 17.20 5.36
N GLY A 196 -22.20 16.83 5.71
CA GLY A 196 -22.57 16.36 7.04
C GLY A 196 -22.44 14.83 7.18
N THR A 197 -22.24 14.34 8.40
CA THR A 197 -22.36 12.92 8.75
C THR A 197 -23.27 12.76 9.96
N TYR A 198 -24.31 11.93 9.87
CA TYR A 198 -25.16 11.63 11.02
C TYR A 198 -24.53 10.55 11.91
N VAL A 199 -24.49 10.81 13.22
CA VAL A 199 -24.01 9.87 14.24
C VAL A 199 -25.22 9.32 14.99
N SER A 200 -25.59 8.08 14.67
CA SER A 200 -26.82 7.45 15.17
C SER A 200 -26.82 7.12 16.66
N THR A 201 -25.65 6.92 17.27
CA THR A 201 -25.51 6.75 18.74
C THR A 201 -25.90 8.02 19.50
N ASP A 202 -25.51 9.16 18.95
CA ASP A 202 -25.62 10.49 19.57
C ASP A 202 -26.84 11.26 19.05
N ARG A 203 -27.59 10.67 18.11
CA ARG A 203 -28.74 11.23 17.38
C ARG A 203 -28.52 12.60 16.71
N ARG A 204 -27.27 12.97 16.41
CA ARG A 204 -26.89 14.30 15.91
C ARG A 204 -26.13 14.26 14.59
N TRP A 205 -26.28 15.33 13.81
CA TRP A 205 -25.43 15.59 12.64
C TRP A 205 -24.09 16.19 13.05
N VAL A 206 -23.04 15.87 12.31
CA VAL A 206 -21.68 16.42 12.45
C VAL A 206 -21.28 17.08 11.14
N PHE A 207 -20.93 18.37 11.17
CA PHE A 207 -20.48 19.16 10.03
C PHE A 207 -19.06 19.71 10.25
N PRO A 208 -18.28 19.96 9.18
CA PRO A 208 -17.03 20.71 9.27
C PRO A 208 -17.29 22.17 9.66
N GLY A 209 -16.38 22.77 10.43
CA GLY A 209 -16.41 24.15 10.89
C GLY A 209 -16.01 25.13 9.79
N ASP A 210 -16.91 25.28 8.81
CA ASP A 210 -16.84 26.26 7.72
C ASP A 210 -18.05 27.20 7.83
N ASN A 211 -17.83 28.51 7.70
CA ASN A 211 -18.89 29.50 7.87
C ASN A 211 -19.98 29.41 6.79
N VAL A 212 -19.65 28.98 5.56
CA VAL A 212 -20.62 28.83 4.47
C VAL A 212 -21.55 27.66 4.76
N ILE A 213 -20.98 26.51 5.17
CA ILE A 213 -21.74 25.30 5.51
C ILE A 213 -22.57 25.54 6.79
N TYR A 214 -22.04 26.29 7.76
CA TYR A 214 -22.75 26.72 8.95
C TYR A 214 -23.99 27.57 8.64
N LEU A 215 -23.85 28.57 7.75
CA LEU A 215 -24.99 29.39 7.31
C LEU A 215 -26.03 28.55 6.54
N GLN A 216 -25.59 27.70 5.59
CA GLN A 216 -26.48 26.79 4.85
C GLN A 216 -27.29 25.88 5.80
N VAL A 217 -26.65 25.32 6.83
CA VAL A 217 -27.34 24.47 7.82
C VAL A 217 -28.31 25.28 8.69
N LEU A 218 -27.96 26.51 9.09
CA LEU A 218 -28.89 27.38 9.79
C LEU A 218 -30.09 27.76 8.93
N ASP A 219 -29.90 28.04 7.64
CA ASP A 219 -30.99 28.43 6.73
C ASP A 219 -31.91 27.24 6.40
N VAL A 220 -31.37 26.02 6.30
CA VAL A 220 -32.19 24.79 6.27
C VAL A 220 -33.05 24.67 7.53
N LEU A 221 -32.50 24.90 8.73
CA LEU A 221 -33.26 24.81 9.98
C LEU A 221 -34.35 25.89 10.08
N LYS A 222 -34.03 27.15 9.74
CA LYS A 222 -35.00 28.26 9.67
C LYS A 222 -36.12 27.98 8.66
N GLY A 223 -35.79 27.39 7.51
CA GLY A 223 -36.76 27.03 6.46
C GLY A 223 -37.82 26.02 6.90
N PHE A 224 -37.55 25.22 7.94
CA PHE A 224 -38.53 24.36 8.61
C PHE A 224 -39.10 24.96 9.90
N GLY A 225 -38.98 26.27 10.11
CA GLY A 225 -39.57 27.00 11.24
C GLY A 225 -38.83 26.88 12.57
N PHE A 226 -37.65 26.23 12.61
CA PHE A 226 -36.88 26.09 13.85
C PHE A 226 -36.18 27.42 14.20
N LYS A 227 -36.13 27.74 15.50
CA LYS A 227 -35.24 28.75 16.07
C LYS A 227 -33.96 28.05 16.61
N PRO A 228 -32.90 27.87 15.82
CA PRO A 228 -31.73 27.11 16.25
C PRO A 228 -30.99 27.80 17.40
N ARG A 229 -31.01 27.21 18.60
CA ARG A 229 -30.25 27.72 19.75
C ARG A 229 -28.77 27.35 19.57
N VAL A 230 -27.96 28.36 19.23
CA VAL A 230 -26.51 28.20 19.05
C VAL A 230 -25.82 28.18 20.41
N LEU A 231 -24.97 27.18 20.62
CA LEU A 231 -24.15 27.00 21.82
C LEU A 231 -22.70 26.84 21.39
N THR A 232 -21.79 27.71 21.84
CA THR A 232 -20.36 27.50 21.61
C THR A 232 -19.84 26.49 22.62
N LEU A 233 -19.23 25.40 22.13
CA LEU A 233 -18.41 24.53 22.94
C LEU A 233 -17.05 25.20 23.15
N GLU A 234 -16.96 25.98 24.23
CA GLU A 234 -15.69 26.49 24.72
C GLU A 234 -14.85 25.33 25.29
N LYS A 235 -13.54 25.54 25.40
CA LYS A 235 -12.58 24.49 25.73
C LYS A 235 -12.87 23.93 27.13
N SER A 236 -13.35 22.69 27.21
CA SER A 236 -13.29 21.88 28.45
C SER A 236 -11.82 21.69 28.81
N ALA A 237 -11.29 22.56 29.67
CA ALA A 237 -9.87 22.77 29.87
C ALA A 237 -9.24 21.77 30.86
N GLU A 238 -9.93 20.68 31.19
CA GLU A 238 -9.37 19.57 31.93
C GLU A 238 -8.45 18.73 31.01
N PRO A 239 -7.13 18.68 31.28
CA PRO A 239 -6.28 17.71 30.59
C PRO A 239 -6.73 16.29 30.99
N ALA A 240 -6.68 15.35 30.05
CA ALA A 240 -7.04 13.95 30.33
C ALA A 240 -6.29 13.45 31.59
N ALA A 241 -7.06 13.15 32.63
CA ALA A 241 -6.55 12.95 33.98
C ALA A 241 -5.37 11.97 34.00
N LEU A 242 -4.29 12.36 34.67
CA LEU A 242 -3.03 11.62 34.63
C LEU A 242 -3.26 10.21 35.20
N PRO A 243 -2.98 9.12 34.44
CA PRO A 243 -3.18 7.77 34.96
C PRO A 243 -2.27 7.53 36.17
N ALA A 244 -2.87 7.18 37.31
CA ALA A 244 -2.16 7.00 38.58
C ALA A 244 -0.96 6.04 38.44
N GLY A 245 0.18 6.40 39.05
CA GLY A 245 1.43 5.65 38.99
C GLY A 245 2.35 5.98 37.80
N PHE A 246 1.93 6.78 36.82
CA PHE A 246 2.75 7.11 35.63
C PHE A 246 3.35 8.53 35.62
N GLU A 247 3.39 9.20 36.78
CA GLU A 247 3.94 10.55 36.95
C GLU A 247 5.39 10.68 36.49
N LEU A 248 6.26 9.74 36.88
CA LEU A 248 7.67 9.75 36.52
C LEU A 248 7.90 9.53 35.01
N PRO A 249 7.29 8.53 34.35
CA PRO A 249 7.29 8.42 32.89
C PRO A 249 6.82 9.69 32.15
N VAL A 250 5.74 10.35 32.61
CA VAL A 250 5.23 11.56 31.95
C VAL A 250 6.17 12.76 32.14
N ARG A 251 6.69 12.99 33.36
CA ARG A 251 7.67 14.07 33.60
C ARG A 251 8.91 13.92 32.71
N ARG A 252 9.52 12.73 32.70
CA ARG A 252 10.71 12.42 31.86
C ARG A 252 10.41 12.60 30.37
N PHE A 253 9.19 12.26 29.92
CA PHE A 253 8.77 12.45 28.53
C PHE A 253 8.63 13.94 28.15
N ASP A 254 8.00 14.75 29.00
CA ASP A 254 7.87 16.20 28.80
C ASP A 254 9.24 16.90 28.82
N GLU A 255 10.10 16.60 29.81
CA GLU A 255 11.48 17.09 29.91
C GLU A 255 12.28 16.75 28.65
N ALA A 256 12.22 15.50 28.18
CA ALA A 256 12.88 15.08 26.96
C ALA A 256 12.35 15.82 25.73
N MET A 257 11.06 16.16 25.67
CA MET A 257 10.50 16.96 24.57
C MET A 257 10.97 18.42 24.60
N LEU A 258 11.03 19.03 25.79
CA LEU A 258 11.49 20.41 26.01
C LEU A 258 12.98 20.56 25.69
N LEU A 259 13.84 19.68 26.22
CA LEU A 259 15.28 19.66 25.96
C LEU A 259 15.61 19.48 24.47
N ARG A 260 14.75 18.78 23.72
CA ARG A 260 14.87 18.59 22.27
C ARG A 260 14.24 19.73 21.43
N ARG A 261 13.69 20.77 22.08
CA ARG A 261 13.04 21.94 21.45
C ARG A 261 11.99 21.58 20.40
N LEU A 262 11.18 20.55 20.68
CA LEU A 262 10.03 20.20 19.84
C LEU A 262 8.99 21.34 19.86
N SER A 263 8.33 21.60 18.73
CA SER A 263 7.30 22.64 18.66
C SER A 263 6.11 22.30 19.57
N PHE A 264 5.49 23.31 20.19
CA PHE A 264 4.38 23.15 21.14
C PHE A 264 3.29 22.19 20.63
N ARG A 265 2.85 22.35 19.36
CA ARG A 265 1.86 21.48 18.74
C ARG A 265 2.31 20.01 18.60
N THR A 266 3.61 19.77 18.46
CA THR A 266 4.16 18.40 18.47
C THR A 266 4.17 17.82 19.89
N GLN A 267 4.49 18.64 20.90
CA GLN A 267 4.44 18.24 22.31
C GLN A 267 3.02 17.83 22.71
N GLU A 268 1.99 18.63 22.40
CA GLU A 268 0.57 18.29 22.65
C GLU A 268 0.19 16.94 22.02
N ILE A 269 0.50 16.73 20.75
CA ILE A 269 0.15 15.51 20.00
C ILE A 269 0.87 14.30 20.59
N TYR A 270 2.16 14.43 20.91
CA TYR A 270 2.97 13.35 21.47
C TYR A 270 2.51 12.99 22.88
N LYS A 271 2.25 13.98 23.74
CA LYS A 271 1.71 13.79 25.09
C LYS A 271 0.34 13.12 25.06
N SER A 272 -0.55 13.56 24.17
CA SER A 272 -1.87 12.93 23.98
C SER A 272 -1.77 11.45 23.57
N CYS A 273 -0.88 11.14 22.61
CA CYS A 273 -0.64 9.76 22.20
C CYS A 273 0.01 8.92 23.31
N PHE A 274 0.92 9.51 24.10
CA PHE A 274 1.62 8.81 25.19
C PHE A 274 0.68 8.51 26.37
N LEU A 275 -0.19 9.44 26.76
CA LEU A 275 -1.22 9.20 27.79
C LEU A 275 -2.19 8.09 27.39
N LEU A 276 -2.59 8.00 26.11
CA LEU A 276 -3.38 6.88 25.59
C LEU A 276 -2.63 5.54 25.66
N PHE A 277 -1.33 5.53 25.34
CA PHE A 277 -0.48 4.34 25.48
C PHE A 277 -0.34 3.90 26.94
N LEU A 278 -0.11 4.82 27.87
CA LEU A 278 -0.06 4.53 29.32
C LEU A 278 -1.39 3.96 29.83
N LYS A 279 -2.53 4.47 29.33
CA LYS A 279 -3.87 3.94 29.69
C LYS A 279 -4.10 2.50 29.24
N ASP A 280 -3.55 2.08 28.10
CA ASP A 280 -3.61 0.68 27.61
C ASP A 280 -2.68 -0.27 28.42
N HIS A 281 -1.76 0.28 29.23
CA HIS A 281 -0.75 -0.47 29.99
C HIS A 281 -0.81 -0.20 31.51
N GLN A 282 -1.98 0.17 32.04
CA GLN A 282 -2.20 0.30 33.49
C GLN A 282 -1.80 -0.99 34.22
N GLY A 283 -1.10 -0.85 35.36
CA GLY A 283 -0.59 -1.98 36.13
C GLY A 283 0.65 -2.67 35.55
N ARG A 284 1.34 -2.08 34.56
CA ARG A 284 2.64 -2.59 34.05
C ARG A 284 3.77 -1.57 34.18
N ILE A 285 5.00 -2.09 34.36
CA ILE A 285 6.23 -1.30 34.31
C ILE A 285 6.52 -0.92 32.86
N VAL A 286 6.08 0.27 32.47
CA VAL A 286 6.18 0.76 31.08
C VAL A 286 7.65 0.91 30.64
N ASP A 287 8.56 1.34 31.52
CA ASP A 287 10.00 1.45 31.23
C ASP A 287 10.65 0.13 30.73
N GLU A 288 10.06 -1.03 31.03
CA GLU A 288 10.61 -2.35 30.75
C GLU A 288 10.01 -3.05 29.52
N LEU A 289 8.80 -2.67 29.07
CA LEU A 289 8.03 -3.36 28.01
C LEU A 289 8.86 -3.80 26.79
N THR A 290 8.70 -5.07 26.39
CA THR A 290 9.47 -5.67 25.30
C THR A 290 9.07 -5.15 23.93
N TYR A 291 9.97 -5.27 22.94
CA TYR A 291 9.64 -4.94 21.54
C TYR A 291 8.39 -5.71 21.03
N SER A 292 8.18 -6.95 21.47
CA SER A 292 7.03 -7.76 21.10
C SER A 292 5.71 -7.18 21.62
N GLU A 293 5.68 -6.73 22.88
CA GLU A 293 4.51 -6.08 23.48
C GLU A 293 4.22 -4.73 22.82
N LEU A 294 5.25 -3.91 22.58
CA LEU A 294 5.12 -2.62 21.90
C LEU A 294 4.62 -2.79 20.46
N TYR A 295 5.14 -3.78 19.72
CA TYR A 295 4.62 -4.13 18.40
C TYR A 295 3.19 -4.66 18.47
N GLY A 296 2.85 -5.47 19.48
CA GLY A 296 1.51 -5.96 19.74
C GLY A 296 0.49 -4.85 19.96
N TYR A 297 0.81 -3.87 20.82
CA TYR A 297 0.00 -2.66 21.02
C TYR A 297 -0.18 -1.88 19.72
N LEU A 298 0.92 -1.51 19.04
CA LEU A 298 0.85 -0.71 17.82
C LEU A 298 0.12 -1.45 16.68
N LYS A 299 0.17 -2.79 16.67
CA LYS A 299 -0.61 -3.64 15.76
C LYS A 299 -2.11 -3.62 16.10
N ARG A 300 -2.53 -3.66 17.38
CA ARG A 300 -3.94 -3.42 17.77
C ARG A 300 -4.39 -2.04 17.30
N GLN A 301 -3.62 -1.00 17.63
CA GLN A 301 -3.94 0.38 17.27
C GLN A 301 -3.98 0.62 15.75
N SER A 302 -3.22 -0.15 14.94
CA SER A 302 -3.26 -0.04 13.47
C SER A 302 -4.58 -0.47 12.82
N VAL A 303 -5.49 -1.09 13.57
CA VAL A 303 -6.86 -1.41 13.13
C VAL A 303 -7.85 -0.28 13.49
N LEU A 304 -7.52 0.55 14.48
CA LEU A 304 -8.43 1.53 15.09
C LEU A 304 -8.12 2.98 14.66
N LEU A 305 -6.85 3.30 14.42
CA LEU A 305 -6.37 4.66 14.15
C LEU A 305 -6.17 4.91 12.65
N SER A 306 -6.50 6.13 12.18
CA SER A 306 -6.14 6.55 10.82
C SER A 306 -4.63 6.54 10.61
N SER A 307 -4.18 6.45 9.35
CA SER A 307 -2.75 6.38 9.02
C SER A 307 -1.91 7.55 9.53
N THR A 308 -2.51 8.73 9.74
CA THR A 308 -1.87 9.90 10.38
C THR A 308 -1.77 9.73 11.89
N GLN A 309 -2.86 9.35 12.56
CA GLN A 309 -2.91 9.13 14.02
C GLN A 309 -2.00 7.96 14.42
N LEU A 310 -1.98 6.87 13.65
CA LEU A 310 -1.08 5.74 13.86
C LEU A 310 0.38 6.18 13.78
N LYS A 311 0.74 7.06 12.83
CA LYS A 311 2.10 7.61 12.73
C LYS A 311 2.47 8.51 13.91
N GLN A 312 1.52 9.29 14.42
CA GLN A 312 1.71 10.09 15.64
C GLN A 312 1.88 9.20 16.87
N MET A 313 1.06 8.16 17.01
CA MET A 313 1.15 7.14 18.08
C MET A 313 2.49 6.41 18.06
N ILE A 314 2.89 5.88 16.89
CA ILE A 314 4.22 5.25 16.70
C ILE A 314 5.32 6.23 17.06
N ALA A 315 5.25 7.49 16.62
CA ALA A 315 6.29 8.48 16.88
C ALA A 315 6.40 8.86 18.37
N ALA A 316 5.29 9.00 19.08
CA ALA A 316 5.26 9.29 20.52
C ALA A 316 5.83 8.11 21.34
N VAL A 317 5.33 6.89 21.11
CA VAL A 317 5.85 5.67 21.75
C VAL A 317 7.35 5.53 21.47
N LYS A 318 7.77 5.68 20.21
CA LYS A 318 9.19 5.66 19.84
C LYS A 318 10.00 6.77 20.50
N PHE A 319 9.47 7.98 20.65
CA PHE A 319 10.19 9.08 21.27
C PHE A 319 10.51 8.77 22.73
N TYR A 320 9.56 8.21 23.48
CA TYR A 320 9.79 7.78 24.85
C TYR A 320 10.94 6.75 24.92
N TYR A 321 10.81 5.60 24.24
CA TYR A 321 11.83 4.55 24.32
C TYR A 321 13.19 4.96 23.73
N GLU A 322 13.24 5.56 22.53
CA GLU A 322 14.52 5.92 21.88
C GLU A 322 15.18 7.17 22.50
N ARG A 323 14.41 8.12 23.03
CA ARG A 323 14.92 9.47 23.38
C ARG A 323 14.76 9.87 24.85
N THR A 324 13.82 9.25 25.58
CA THR A 324 13.65 9.43 27.03
C THR A 324 14.33 8.31 27.82
N LEU A 325 14.25 7.06 27.33
CA LEU A 325 14.91 5.89 27.93
C LEU A 325 16.25 5.51 27.24
N GLY A 326 16.58 6.13 26.11
CA GLY A 326 17.85 5.90 25.41
C GLY A 326 18.00 4.52 24.74
N ARG A 327 16.91 3.76 24.56
CA ARG A 327 16.94 2.44 23.91
C ARG A 327 17.32 2.55 22.43
N ASP A 328 17.74 1.41 21.89
CA ASP A 328 18.09 1.24 20.48
C ASP A 328 16.95 1.57 19.50
N LYS A 329 17.31 1.88 18.25
CA LYS A 329 16.36 2.38 17.24
C LYS A 329 15.39 1.30 16.76
N MET A 330 14.18 1.28 17.32
CA MET A 330 13.14 0.30 16.99
C MET A 330 12.53 0.54 15.60
N PHE A 331 12.28 -0.53 14.86
CA PHE A 331 11.51 -0.50 13.60
C PHE A 331 10.29 -1.40 13.75
N PHE A 332 9.08 -0.85 13.61
CA PHE A 332 7.84 -1.62 13.70
C PHE A 332 7.33 -1.95 12.28
N PRO A 333 7.35 -3.23 11.84
CA PRO A 333 6.86 -3.64 10.52
C PRO A 333 5.32 -3.68 10.53
N LEU A 334 4.72 -2.51 10.50
CA LEU A 334 3.28 -2.32 10.30
C LEU A 334 3.04 -2.00 8.83
N ALA A 335 2.09 -2.70 8.21
CA ALA A 335 1.82 -2.55 6.79
C ALA A 335 1.20 -1.17 6.50
N GLU A 336 1.99 -0.24 5.97
CA GLU A 336 1.49 1.05 5.50
C GLU A 336 0.55 0.86 4.30
N LYS A 337 -0.74 0.68 4.57
CA LYS A 337 -1.81 0.95 3.61
C LYS A 337 -1.86 2.45 3.31
N THR A 338 -0.88 2.90 2.53
CA THR A 338 -1.00 4.16 1.77
C THR A 338 -1.97 3.88 0.65
N GLU A 339 -3.26 4.09 0.92
CA GLU A 339 -4.33 3.84 -0.04
C GLU A 339 -4.09 4.66 -1.30
N VAL A 340 -4.14 3.99 -2.45
CA VAL A 340 -4.07 4.66 -3.74
C VAL A 340 -5.46 5.25 -3.98
N ARG A 341 -5.58 6.59 -3.90
CA ARG A 341 -6.83 7.27 -4.22
C ARG A 341 -7.24 6.89 -5.65
N LYS A 342 -8.44 6.33 -5.79
CA LYS A 342 -9.04 6.01 -7.08
C LYS A 342 -9.81 7.24 -7.53
N SER A 343 -9.19 8.07 -8.36
CA SER A 343 -9.93 9.12 -9.07
C SER A 343 -10.75 8.50 -10.21
N THR A 344 -11.91 9.07 -10.45
CA THR A 344 -12.64 8.93 -11.70
C THR A 344 -11.78 9.36 -12.90
N LEU A 345 -11.98 8.72 -14.04
CA LEU A 345 -11.38 9.12 -15.32
C LEU A 345 -12.44 9.86 -16.13
N PHE A 346 -12.20 11.13 -16.40
CA PHE A 346 -13.00 11.93 -17.32
C PHE A 346 -12.31 11.99 -18.69
N LEU A 347 -13.09 11.83 -19.77
CA LEU A 347 -12.67 11.99 -21.16
C LEU A 347 -13.51 13.09 -21.84
N PRO A 348 -12.89 14.09 -22.49
CA PRO A 348 -13.60 15.05 -23.32
C PRO A 348 -14.37 14.36 -24.47
N TYR A 349 -15.48 14.94 -24.91
CA TYR A 349 -16.31 14.35 -25.97
C TYR A 349 -15.53 14.06 -27.27
N ALA A 350 -14.62 14.96 -27.67
CA ALA A 350 -13.76 14.77 -28.85
C ALA A 350 -12.78 13.57 -28.70
N GLU A 351 -12.37 13.22 -27.47
CA GLU A 351 -11.51 12.06 -27.21
C GLU A 351 -12.30 10.77 -27.00
N ILE A 352 -13.54 10.84 -26.50
CA ILE A 352 -14.36 9.63 -26.33
C ILE A 352 -15.00 9.21 -27.65
N ARG A 353 -15.45 10.16 -28.49
CA ARG A 353 -16.17 9.87 -29.73
C ARG A 353 -15.39 8.94 -30.66
N SER A 354 -14.10 9.21 -30.88
CA SER A 354 -13.23 8.35 -31.71
C SER A 354 -13.07 6.92 -31.15
N LEU A 355 -13.30 6.71 -29.85
CA LEU A 355 -13.33 5.38 -29.22
C LEU A 355 -14.72 4.73 -29.31
N LEU A 356 -15.80 5.52 -29.34
CA LEU A 356 -17.18 5.03 -29.44
C LEU A 356 -17.60 4.73 -30.89
N ASP A 357 -17.09 5.49 -31.87
CA ASP A 357 -17.42 5.32 -33.30
C ASP A 357 -16.93 3.94 -33.84
N GLY A 358 -15.99 3.27 -33.14
CA GLY A 358 -15.57 1.89 -33.41
C GLY A 358 -16.44 0.79 -32.75
N ILE A 359 -17.53 1.14 -32.07
CA ILE A 359 -18.34 0.22 -31.25
C ILE A 359 -19.75 0.09 -31.85
N ALA A 360 -20.02 -1.03 -32.52
CA ALA A 360 -21.31 -1.28 -33.16
C ALA A 360 -22.51 -1.20 -32.19
N SER A 361 -22.39 -1.77 -30.98
CA SER A 361 -23.46 -1.85 -29.98
C SER A 361 -23.81 -0.46 -29.37
N PRO A 362 -25.01 0.10 -29.62
CA PRO A 362 -25.39 1.39 -29.03
C PRO A 362 -25.49 1.33 -27.50
N GLY A 363 -25.82 0.17 -26.92
CA GLY A 363 -25.84 -0.03 -25.47
C GLY A 363 -24.45 -0.03 -24.82
N ASP A 364 -23.42 -0.37 -25.57
CA ASP A 364 -22.04 -0.33 -25.09
C ASP A 364 -21.41 1.05 -25.34
N ARG A 365 -21.77 1.72 -26.46
CA ARG A 365 -21.50 3.16 -26.67
C ARG A 365 -22.08 4.00 -25.53
N MET A 366 -23.36 3.81 -25.21
CA MET A 366 -24.06 4.51 -24.13
C MET A 366 -23.40 4.27 -22.77
N LEU A 367 -23.11 3.01 -22.40
CA LEU A 367 -22.48 2.72 -21.11
C LEU A 367 -21.08 3.36 -20.97
N LEU A 368 -20.28 3.36 -22.03
CA LEU A 368 -18.97 4.03 -22.01
C LEU A 368 -19.11 5.56 -21.96
N PHE A 369 -20.06 6.14 -22.70
CA PHE A 369 -20.37 7.58 -22.66
C PHE A 369 -20.75 8.03 -21.25
N LEU A 370 -21.69 7.34 -20.61
CA LEU A 370 -22.16 7.66 -19.27
C LEU A 370 -21.06 7.51 -18.20
N VAL A 371 -20.20 6.49 -18.31
CA VAL A 371 -19.12 6.22 -17.35
C VAL A 371 -17.92 7.16 -17.50
N TYR A 372 -17.50 7.49 -18.73
CA TYR A 372 -16.24 8.21 -18.98
C TYR A 372 -16.40 9.66 -19.45
N HIS A 373 -17.51 10.03 -20.09
CA HIS A 373 -17.77 11.43 -20.48
C HIS A 373 -18.71 12.11 -19.48
N ALA A 374 -19.93 11.61 -19.30
CA ALA A 374 -20.84 12.13 -18.27
C ALA A 374 -20.32 11.86 -16.84
N ASN A 375 -19.36 10.93 -16.68
CA ASN A 375 -18.66 10.64 -15.42
C ASN A 375 -19.63 10.22 -14.28
N LEU A 376 -20.75 9.58 -14.65
CA LEU A 376 -21.76 9.12 -13.70
C LEU A 376 -21.30 7.83 -12.98
N PRO A 377 -21.51 7.72 -11.66
CA PRO A 377 -21.25 6.50 -10.93
C PRO A 377 -22.28 5.42 -11.28
N LEU A 378 -21.84 4.15 -11.32
CA LEU A 378 -22.65 3.03 -11.80
C LEU A 378 -24.02 2.90 -11.09
N ASN A 379 -24.13 3.27 -9.82
CA ASN A 379 -25.40 3.21 -9.08
C ASN A 379 -26.43 4.26 -9.53
N GLN A 380 -26.01 5.39 -10.12
CA GLN A 380 -26.92 6.33 -10.78
C GLN A 380 -27.30 5.80 -12.16
N ILE A 381 -26.35 5.26 -12.93
CA ILE A 381 -26.60 4.67 -14.25
C ILE A 381 -27.63 3.52 -14.17
N CYS A 382 -27.54 2.66 -13.15
CA CYS A 382 -28.52 1.59 -12.89
C CYS A 382 -29.95 2.08 -12.58
N ALA A 383 -30.14 3.38 -12.31
CA ALA A 383 -31.43 3.98 -11.93
C ALA A 383 -31.99 4.96 -12.98
N LEU A 384 -31.33 5.11 -14.14
CA LEU A 384 -31.79 6.00 -15.20
C LEU A 384 -33.06 5.45 -15.86
N PRO A 385 -34.18 6.21 -15.87
CA PRO A 385 -35.39 5.80 -16.58
C PRO A 385 -35.16 5.79 -18.10
N LYS A 386 -35.94 5.01 -18.83
CA LYS A 386 -35.84 4.89 -20.29
C LYS A 386 -36.08 6.21 -21.05
N ASP A 387 -36.77 7.16 -20.41
CA ASP A 387 -37.13 8.47 -20.97
C ASP A 387 -36.21 9.60 -20.47
N ALA A 388 -34.99 9.25 -20.04
CA ALA A 388 -33.94 10.18 -19.61
C ALA A 388 -33.28 10.97 -20.77
N GLU A 389 -34.06 11.45 -21.74
CA GLU A 389 -33.57 12.23 -22.89
C GLU A 389 -33.02 13.60 -22.43
N ASN A 390 -33.74 14.29 -21.54
CA ASN A 390 -33.37 15.63 -21.03
C ASN A 390 -32.40 15.57 -19.82
N LEU A 391 -31.76 14.43 -19.55
CA LEU A 391 -30.94 14.16 -18.34
C LEU A 391 -29.86 15.24 -18.08
N PHE A 392 -29.32 15.82 -19.14
CA PHE A 392 -28.25 16.83 -19.09
C PHE A 392 -28.74 18.27 -19.28
N GLU A 393 -30.03 18.47 -19.51
CA GLU A 393 -30.65 19.79 -19.66
C GLU A 393 -31.19 20.31 -18.31
N GLU A 394 -31.80 19.42 -17.51
CA GLU A 394 -32.43 19.80 -16.24
C GLU A 394 -31.51 19.60 -15.00
N ASP A 395 -30.86 18.43 -14.87
CA ASP A 395 -30.24 18.00 -13.59
C ASP A 395 -28.71 17.81 -13.62
N CYS A 396 -28.06 17.67 -14.79
CA CYS A 396 -26.64 17.30 -14.88
C CYS A 396 -25.83 18.13 -15.89
N ARG A 397 -25.20 19.22 -15.43
CA ARG A 397 -24.27 20.03 -16.23
C ARG A 397 -22.96 19.28 -16.54
N MET A 398 -22.83 18.75 -17.76
CA MET A 398 -21.60 18.04 -18.19
C MET A 398 -20.35 18.96 -18.21
N PRO A 399 -19.15 18.45 -17.87
CA PRO A 399 -17.92 19.26 -17.90
C PRO A 399 -17.47 19.62 -19.32
N GLY A 400 -17.87 20.81 -19.77
CA GLY A 400 -17.56 21.37 -21.09
C GLY A 400 -18.78 21.33 -22.02
N ASN A 401 -19.38 22.50 -22.25
CA ASN A 401 -20.50 22.65 -23.15
C ASN A 401 -20.08 22.34 -24.60
N ASN A 402 -20.45 21.16 -25.08
CA ASN A 402 -20.48 20.81 -26.49
C ASN A 402 -21.92 20.37 -26.82
N GLU A 403 -22.66 21.17 -27.57
CA GLU A 403 -23.99 20.82 -28.09
C GLU A 403 -23.95 19.49 -28.86
N LEU A 404 -22.84 19.24 -29.56
CA LEU A 404 -22.52 17.98 -30.25
C LEU A 404 -22.49 16.73 -29.35
N ALA A 405 -22.31 16.88 -28.04
CA ALA A 405 -22.36 15.78 -27.06
C ALA A 405 -23.78 15.52 -26.56
N LEU A 406 -24.62 16.56 -26.47
CA LEU A 406 -26.05 16.43 -26.17
C LEU A 406 -26.79 15.79 -27.36
N ALA A 407 -26.55 16.27 -28.58
CA ALA A 407 -27.09 15.68 -29.80
C ALA A 407 -26.73 14.19 -29.93
N TYR A 408 -25.45 13.84 -29.74
CA TYR A 408 -25.00 12.44 -29.78
C TYR A 408 -25.60 11.56 -28.68
N TYR A 409 -25.91 12.13 -27.51
CA TYR A 409 -26.63 11.41 -26.46
C TYR A 409 -28.09 11.16 -26.85
N ALA A 410 -28.80 12.16 -27.38
CA ALA A 410 -30.16 12.02 -27.87
C ALA A 410 -30.25 11.02 -29.05
N ASP A 411 -29.33 11.09 -30.00
CA ASP A 411 -29.18 10.13 -31.11
C ASP A 411 -29.00 8.69 -30.57
N LEU A 412 -28.16 8.50 -29.55
CA LEU A 412 -27.97 7.19 -28.91
C LEU A 412 -29.21 6.70 -28.15
N VAL A 413 -29.96 7.57 -27.48
CA VAL A 413 -31.22 7.17 -26.81
C VAL A 413 -32.27 6.76 -27.86
N ALA A 414 -32.39 7.50 -28.96
CA ALA A 414 -33.27 7.15 -30.07
C ALA A 414 -32.83 5.84 -30.75
N GLU A 415 -31.53 5.62 -30.97
CA GLU A 415 -31.01 4.36 -31.51
C GLU A 415 -31.30 3.18 -30.56
N LEU A 416 -31.14 3.36 -29.25
CA LEU A 416 -31.48 2.37 -28.23
C LEU A 416 -32.97 2.02 -28.25
N LYS A 417 -33.86 3.02 -28.24
CA LYS A 417 -35.32 2.83 -28.27
C LYS A 417 -35.83 2.11 -29.53
N ARG A 418 -35.08 2.14 -30.65
CA ARG A 418 -35.37 1.32 -31.85
C ARG A 418 -34.74 -0.08 -31.84
N THR A 419 -33.66 -0.29 -31.07
CA THR A 419 -32.85 -1.52 -31.10
C THR A 419 -33.22 -2.50 -30.00
N TYR A 420 -33.73 -2.00 -28.87
CA TYR A 420 -34.09 -2.77 -27.69
C TYR A 420 -35.49 -2.38 -27.19
N ASP A 421 -36.27 -3.39 -26.78
CA ASP A 421 -37.57 -3.20 -26.13
C ASP A 421 -37.33 -2.78 -24.66
N LEU A 422 -37.31 -1.47 -24.40
CA LEU A 422 -36.99 -0.88 -23.09
C LEU A 422 -38.27 -0.68 -22.26
N ALA A 423 -38.48 -1.54 -21.26
CA ALA A 423 -39.69 -1.51 -20.45
C ALA A 423 -39.69 -0.32 -19.48
N THR A 424 -38.61 -0.11 -18.72
CA THR A 424 -38.57 0.86 -17.60
C THR A 424 -37.28 1.69 -17.55
N PHE A 425 -36.11 1.08 -17.77
CA PHE A 425 -34.80 1.71 -17.56
C PHE A 425 -34.02 1.86 -18.87
N LEU A 426 -33.10 2.83 -18.93
CA LEU A 426 -32.24 3.04 -20.10
C LEU A 426 -31.25 1.88 -20.33
N LEU A 427 -30.89 1.16 -19.26
CA LEU A 427 -30.08 -0.06 -19.31
C LEU A 427 -30.72 -1.14 -18.43
N GLU A 428 -31.35 -2.12 -19.08
CA GLU A 428 -31.99 -3.28 -18.46
C GLU A 428 -31.66 -4.60 -19.20
N ASP A 429 -31.99 -5.73 -18.58
CA ASP A 429 -32.04 -7.07 -19.17
C ASP A 429 -33.45 -7.61 -18.91
N LYS A 430 -34.28 -7.72 -19.96
CA LYS A 430 -35.66 -8.24 -19.93
C LYS A 430 -36.55 -7.56 -18.88
N GLY A 431 -36.60 -6.23 -18.87
CA GLY A 431 -37.41 -5.46 -17.92
C GLY A 431 -36.81 -5.33 -16.51
N VAL A 432 -35.63 -5.89 -16.24
CA VAL A 432 -34.96 -5.80 -14.94
C VAL A 432 -33.72 -4.87 -15.04
N PRO A 433 -33.58 -3.83 -14.19
CA PRO A 433 -32.40 -2.98 -14.20
C PRO A 433 -31.14 -3.78 -13.83
N TYR A 434 -30.00 -3.46 -14.47
CA TYR A 434 -28.73 -4.09 -14.09
C TYR A 434 -28.37 -3.77 -12.64
N SER A 435 -27.91 -4.78 -11.89
CA SER A 435 -27.19 -4.52 -10.63
C SER A 435 -25.83 -3.88 -10.88
N VAL A 436 -25.29 -3.16 -9.89
CA VAL A 436 -23.97 -2.51 -9.98
C VAL A 436 -22.88 -3.53 -10.33
N GLU A 437 -22.93 -4.73 -9.74
CA GLU A 437 -22.02 -5.85 -10.04
C GLU A 437 -22.15 -6.32 -11.50
N SER A 438 -23.37 -6.45 -12.02
CA SER A 438 -23.62 -6.90 -13.39
C SER A 438 -23.17 -5.84 -14.41
N LEU A 439 -23.51 -4.57 -14.18
CA LEU A 439 -23.14 -3.45 -15.04
C LEU A 439 -21.61 -3.22 -15.05
N LYS A 440 -20.95 -3.35 -13.89
CA LYS A 440 -19.50 -3.36 -13.75
C LYS A 440 -18.85 -4.54 -14.49
N GLY A 441 -19.47 -5.73 -14.42
CA GLY A 441 -19.06 -6.89 -15.20
C GLY A 441 -19.19 -6.68 -16.71
N LYS A 442 -20.28 -6.05 -17.16
CA LYS A 442 -20.51 -5.65 -18.56
C LYS A 442 -19.44 -4.65 -19.01
N LEU A 443 -19.20 -3.58 -18.25
CA LEU A 443 -18.13 -2.60 -18.51
C LEU A 443 -16.75 -3.26 -18.67
N TYR A 444 -16.37 -4.16 -17.76
CA TYR A 444 -15.09 -4.87 -17.82
C TYR A 444 -14.97 -5.81 -19.04
N ARG A 445 -16.10 -6.37 -19.53
CA ARG A 445 -16.13 -7.15 -20.78
C ARG A 445 -15.97 -6.24 -22.00
N ILE A 446 -16.67 -5.10 -22.05
CA ILE A 446 -16.58 -4.11 -23.14
C ILE A 446 -15.12 -3.64 -23.31
N LEU A 447 -14.47 -3.22 -22.22
CA LEU A 447 -13.07 -2.73 -22.25
C LEU A 447 -12.08 -3.75 -22.84
N GLY A 448 -12.28 -5.04 -22.59
CA GLY A 448 -11.46 -6.12 -23.15
C GLY A 448 -11.85 -6.51 -24.58
N HIS A 449 -13.15 -6.62 -24.86
CA HIS A 449 -13.69 -6.99 -26.17
C HIS A 449 -13.27 -6.01 -27.26
N TYR A 450 -13.46 -4.71 -27.01
CA TYR A 450 -13.07 -3.63 -27.91
C TYR A 450 -11.61 -3.16 -27.72
N ARG A 451 -10.81 -3.90 -26.90
CA ARG A 451 -9.37 -3.72 -26.70
C ARG A 451 -8.96 -2.26 -26.43
N LEU A 452 -9.70 -1.57 -25.55
CA LEU A 452 -9.65 -0.10 -25.41
C LEU A 452 -8.39 0.37 -24.65
N GLU A 453 -7.22 0.26 -25.31
CA GLU A 453 -5.90 0.58 -24.77
C GLU A 453 -5.86 1.99 -24.18
N GLU A 454 -6.38 2.99 -24.89
CA GLU A 454 -6.35 4.39 -24.44
C GLU A 454 -7.03 4.59 -23.09
N ILE A 455 -8.16 3.93 -22.84
CA ILE A 455 -8.89 4.03 -21.58
C ILE A 455 -8.03 3.46 -20.44
N TYR A 456 -7.47 2.27 -20.62
CA TYR A 456 -6.54 1.68 -19.64
C TYR A 456 -5.31 2.57 -19.42
N ARG A 457 -4.70 3.06 -20.50
CA ARG A 457 -3.51 3.91 -20.48
C ARG A 457 -3.75 5.19 -19.70
N LYS A 458 -4.81 5.94 -20.02
CA LYS A 458 -5.22 7.18 -19.34
C LYS A 458 -5.59 6.89 -17.87
N GLN A 459 -6.38 5.85 -17.59
CA GLN A 459 -6.77 5.44 -16.24
C GLN A 459 -5.56 5.16 -15.35
N TYR A 460 -4.64 4.29 -15.79
CA TYR A 460 -3.46 3.92 -15.02
C TYR A 460 -2.44 5.05 -14.92
N GLU A 461 -2.32 5.93 -15.93
CA GLU A 461 -1.48 7.12 -15.85
C GLU A 461 -1.97 8.11 -14.79
N VAL A 462 -3.28 8.40 -14.73
CA VAL A 462 -3.85 9.30 -13.71
C VAL A 462 -3.65 8.74 -12.30
N ILE A 463 -3.90 7.44 -12.10
CA ILE A 463 -3.66 6.76 -10.82
C ILE A 463 -2.16 6.80 -10.44
N LEU A 464 -1.26 6.60 -11.41
CA LEU A 464 0.19 6.69 -11.17
C LEU A 464 0.65 8.11 -10.84
N LYS A 465 0.11 9.15 -11.51
CA LYS A 465 0.39 10.57 -11.23
C LYS A 465 0.04 10.95 -9.78
N GLN A 466 -1.02 10.37 -9.22
CA GLN A 466 -1.44 10.56 -7.82
C GLN A 466 -0.62 9.74 -6.80
N SER A 467 0.14 8.75 -7.26
CA SER A 467 1.01 7.94 -6.40
C SER A 467 2.32 8.66 -6.06
N SER A 468 2.88 8.36 -4.88
CA SER A 468 4.19 8.89 -4.41
C SER A 468 5.41 8.27 -5.11
N LEU A 469 5.22 7.64 -6.27
CA LEU A 469 6.29 7.04 -7.07
C LEU A 469 7.01 8.12 -7.89
N SER A 470 8.31 7.91 -8.17
CA SER A 470 9.03 8.83 -9.06
C SER A 470 8.57 8.67 -10.51
N SER A 471 8.63 9.73 -11.32
CA SER A 471 8.16 9.72 -12.71
C SER A 471 8.79 8.62 -13.58
N LYS A 472 10.07 8.28 -13.32
CA LYS A 472 10.72 7.13 -13.97
C LYS A 472 10.09 5.79 -13.57
N THR A 473 9.65 5.66 -12.32
CA THR A 473 8.93 4.47 -11.83
C THR A 473 7.52 4.41 -12.39
N GLN A 474 6.81 5.54 -12.45
CA GLN A 474 5.48 5.66 -13.07
C GLN A 474 5.51 5.18 -14.53
N VAL A 475 6.38 5.76 -15.37
CA VAL A 475 6.53 5.37 -16.79
C VAL A 475 6.95 3.91 -16.94
N MET A 476 7.82 3.40 -16.05
CA MET A 476 8.28 2.01 -16.11
C MET A 476 7.16 1.01 -15.72
N TYR A 477 6.39 1.31 -14.67
CA TYR A 477 5.23 0.50 -14.25
C TYR A 477 4.13 0.53 -15.31
N LEU A 478 3.75 1.72 -15.82
CA LEU A 478 2.76 1.84 -16.89
C LEU A 478 3.19 1.05 -18.12
N GLY A 479 4.41 1.26 -18.62
CA GLY A 479 4.91 0.53 -19.78
C GLY A 479 5.06 -0.97 -19.56
N ALA A 480 5.35 -1.43 -18.34
CA ALA A 480 5.38 -2.86 -17.99
C ALA A 480 3.98 -3.48 -17.95
N PHE A 481 2.99 -2.76 -17.43
CA PHE A 481 1.63 -3.27 -17.28
C PHE A 481 0.83 -3.21 -18.59
N MET A 482 0.99 -2.16 -19.40
CA MET A 482 0.35 -2.09 -20.72
C MET A 482 0.79 -3.26 -21.62
N ARG A 483 2.10 -3.60 -21.67
CA ARG A 483 2.61 -4.79 -22.42
C ARG A 483 2.17 -6.14 -21.83
N PHE A 484 1.67 -6.16 -20.61
CA PHE A 484 1.10 -7.35 -19.98
C PHE A 484 -0.38 -7.50 -20.34
N LEU A 485 -1.13 -6.39 -20.35
CA LEU A 485 -2.50 -6.35 -20.86
C LEU A 485 -2.55 -6.69 -22.35
N ASP A 486 -1.68 -6.10 -23.15
CA ASP A 486 -1.52 -6.34 -24.60
C ASP A 486 -1.36 -7.83 -24.93
N TYR A 487 -0.46 -8.53 -24.22
CA TYR A 487 -0.26 -9.97 -24.36
C TYR A 487 -1.52 -10.79 -24.02
N TYR A 488 -2.29 -10.37 -23.01
CA TYR A 488 -3.60 -10.94 -22.69
C TYR A 488 -4.76 -10.26 -23.43
N ASN A 489 -4.49 -9.65 -24.59
CA ASN A 489 -5.47 -9.00 -25.46
C ASN A 489 -6.44 -8.04 -24.71
N TYR A 490 -5.88 -7.21 -23.84
CA TYR A 490 -6.58 -6.22 -23.01
C TYR A 490 -7.67 -6.77 -22.08
N LYS A 491 -7.63 -8.07 -21.78
CA LYS A 491 -8.43 -8.73 -20.74
C LYS A 491 -8.36 -7.94 -19.43
N HIS A 492 -9.53 -7.51 -18.92
CA HIS A 492 -9.59 -6.67 -17.73
C HIS A 492 -8.97 -7.37 -16.50
N PRO A 493 -8.09 -6.72 -15.71
CA PRO A 493 -7.37 -7.38 -14.61
C PRO A 493 -8.22 -8.12 -13.57
N ALA A 494 -9.47 -7.70 -13.35
CA ALA A 494 -10.41 -8.41 -12.47
C ALA A 494 -10.81 -9.82 -12.97
N PHE A 495 -10.45 -10.19 -14.20
CA PHE A 495 -10.66 -11.52 -14.78
C PHE A 495 -9.35 -12.30 -14.99
N ILE A 496 -8.20 -11.72 -14.64
CA ILE A 496 -6.89 -12.36 -14.79
C ILE A 496 -6.58 -13.22 -13.56
N LYS A 497 -6.16 -14.47 -13.79
CA LYS A 497 -5.78 -15.43 -12.76
C LYS A 497 -4.30 -15.32 -12.39
N ASP A 498 -3.94 -15.77 -11.20
CA ASP A 498 -2.54 -15.84 -10.75
C ASP A 498 -1.65 -16.69 -11.68
N ASP A 499 -2.20 -17.76 -12.27
CA ASP A 499 -1.53 -18.58 -13.28
C ASP A 499 -1.09 -17.75 -14.49
N GLU A 500 -1.98 -16.91 -15.03
CA GLU A 500 -1.67 -16.02 -16.17
C GLU A 500 -0.58 -14.99 -15.80
N VAL A 501 -0.55 -14.53 -14.54
CA VAL A 501 0.53 -13.65 -14.04
C VAL A 501 1.86 -14.41 -13.91
N ARG A 502 1.84 -15.66 -13.42
CA ARG A 502 3.04 -16.53 -13.36
C ARG A 502 3.58 -16.79 -14.77
N ASP A 503 2.72 -17.17 -15.71
CA ASP A 503 3.14 -17.68 -17.00
C ASP A 503 3.75 -16.57 -17.86
N TYR A 504 3.22 -15.33 -17.80
CA TYR A 504 3.89 -14.16 -18.36
C TYR A 504 5.26 -13.87 -17.72
N LEU A 505 5.40 -14.04 -16.39
CA LEU A 505 6.70 -13.88 -15.72
C LEU A 505 7.71 -14.97 -16.14
N LEU A 506 7.24 -16.18 -16.48
CA LEU A 506 8.09 -17.24 -17.00
C LEU A 506 8.67 -16.91 -18.38
N LEU A 507 7.90 -16.30 -19.29
CA LEU A 507 8.40 -15.79 -20.59
C LEU A 507 9.58 -14.80 -20.41
N HIS A 508 9.62 -14.09 -19.28
CA HIS A 508 10.68 -13.14 -18.96
C HIS A 508 11.85 -13.71 -18.13
N ARG A 509 11.89 -15.02 -17.83
CA ARG A 509 13.02 -15.66 -17.11
C ARG A 509 14.37 -15.46 -17.77
N GLY A 510 14.44 -15.45 -19.11
CA GLY A 510 15.66 -15.20 -19.87
C GLY A 510 16.15 -13.73 -19.85
N LYS A 511 15.41 -12.81 -19.22
CA LYS A 511 15.82 -11.40 -19.03
C LYS A 511 16.43 -11.21 -17.65
N SER A 512 17.27 -10.19 -17.49
CA SER A 512 17.99 -9.92 -16.21
C SER A 512 17.10 -9.91 -14.97
N SER A 513 17.65 -10.32 -13.81
CA SER A 513 16.93 -10.30 -12.52
C SER A 513 16.38 -8.91 -12.16
N ALA A 514 17.06 -7.83 -12.54
CA ALA A 514 16.56 -6.46 -12.37
C ALA A 514 15.32 -6.15 -13.25
N HIS A 515 15.16 -6.80 -14.40
CA HIS A 515 13.95 -6.67 -15.22
C HIS A 515 12.78 -7.43 -14.56
N GLN A 516 13.01 -8.68 -14.14
CA GLN A 516 12.00 -9.49 -13.44
C GLN A 516 11.56 -8.86 -12.10
N ASP A 517 12.47 -8.34 -11.27
CA ASP A 517 12.16 -7.64 -10.01
C ASP A 517 11.34 -6.35 -10.24
N ASN A 518 11.52 -5.70 -11.40
CA ASN A 518 10.70 -4.57 -11.83
C ASN A 518 9.29 -5.00 -12.30
N LEU A 519 9.17 -6.07 -13.10
CA LEU A 519 7.86 -6.62 -13.51
C LEU A 519 7.03 -7.02 -12.29
N VAL A 520 7.60 -7.83 -11.38
CA VAL A 520 6.93 -8.26 -10.14
C VAL A 520 6.50 -7.06 -9.29
N SER A 521 7.32 -6.01 -9.20
CA SER A 521 6.96 -4.79 -8.45
C SER A 521 5.86 -3.97 -9.12
N SER A 522 5.79 -3.97 -10.45
CA SER A 522 4.69 -3.38 -11.21
C SER A 522 3.40 -4.16 -11.02
N PHE A 523 3.45 -5.49 -11.15
CA PHE A 523 2.25 -6.35 -11.03
C PHE A 523 1.68 -6.31 -9.61
N LYS A 524 2.51 -6.42 -8.57
CA LYS A 524 2.05 -6.22 -7.18
C LYS A 524 1.50 -4.79 -6.94
N PHE A 525 1.99 -3.76 -7.64
CA PHE A 525 1.37 -2.44 -7.57
C PHE A 525 -0.04 -2.40 -8.21
N PHE A 526 -0.23 -2.94 -9.41
CA PHE A 526 -1.53 -2.89 -10.09
C PHE A 526 -2.57 -3.86 -9.50
N PHE A 527 -2.21 -5.13 -9.31
CA PHE A 527 -3.14 -6.12 -8.77
C PHE A 527 -3.46 -5.83 -7.29
N GLU A 528 -2.45 -5.77 -6.41
CA GLU A 528 -2.70 -5.70 -4.96
C GLU A 528 -3.21 -4.32 -4.50
N ARG A 529 -2.80 -3.21 -5.14
CA ARG A 529 -3.12 -1.84 -4.69
C ARG A 529 -4.15 -1.08 -5.51
N ILE A 530 -4.45 -1.52 -6.74
CA ILE A 530 -5.47 -0.88 -7.59
C ILE A 530 -6.67 -1.80 -7.77
N HIS A 531 -6.46 -3.06 -8.13
CA HIS A 531 -7.54 -4.04 -8.31
C HIS A 531 -7.92 -4.79 -7.01
N ASN A 532 -7.19 -4.58 -5.91
CA ASN A 532 -7.34 -5.25 -4.62
C ASN A 532 -7.16 -6.79 -4.69
N HIS A 533 -6.57 -7.30 -5.78
CA HIS A 533 -6.32 -8.72 -5.99
C HIS A 533 -4.96 -9.11 -5.41
N THR A 534 -4.95 -10.00 -4.42
CA THR A 534 -3.71 -10.39 -3.72
C THR A 534 -3.01 -11.52 -4.46
N LEU A 535 -1.96 -11.18 -5.20
CA LEU A 535 -1.15 -12.15 -5.95
C LEU A 535 -0.41 -13.10 -4.99
N SER A 536 -0.63 -14.40 -5.17
CA SER A 536 0.01 -15.45 -4.37
C SER A 536 1.52 -15.48 -4.59
N ASP A 537 2.28 -15.46 -3.50
CA ASP A 537 3.74 -15.58 -3.54
C ASP A 537 4.23 -16.96 -4.02
N LYS A 538 3.34 -17.96 -4.15
CA LYS A 538 3.60 -19.22 -4.88
C LYS A 538 3.76 -18.99 -6.38
N HIS A 539 3.00 -18.05 -6.94
CA HIS A 539 2.93 -17.76 -8.37
C HIS A 539 3.87 -16.62 -8.78
N VAL A 540 4.05 -15.62 -7.91
CA VAL A 540 4.79 -14.38 -8.20
C VAL A 540 6.11 -14.33 -7.42
N VAL A 541 7.00 -15.28 -7.74
CA VAL A 541 8.31 -15.42 -7.10
C VAL A 541 9.29 -14.35 -7.59
N ARG A 542 9.94 -13.63 -6.67
CA ARG A 542 11.02 -12.68 -7.02
C ARG A 542 12.33 -13.40 -7.36
N PRO A 543 13.09 -12.94 -8.37
CA PRO A 543 14.37 -13.55 -8.73
C PRO A 543 15.40 -13.41 -7.58
N ARG A 544 16.23 -14.45 -7.40
CA ARG A 544 17.40 -14.36 -6.50
C ARG A 544 18.32 -13.24 -6.98
N LYS A 545 18.77 -12.39 -6.06
CA LYS A 545 19.70 -11.29 -6.35
C LYS A 545 21.13 -11.81 -6.31
N GLY A 546 21.72 -12.03 -7.47
CA GLY A 546 23.13 -12.42 -7.60
C GLY A 546 24.06 -11.36 -7.03
N PHE A 547 25.04 -11.80 -6.25
CA PHE A 547 26.09 -10.96 -5.68
C PHE A 547 27.27 -10.88 -6.65
N TYR A 548 27.18 -9.95 -7.61
CA TYR A 548 28.29 -9.62 -8.49
C TYR A 548 29.16 -8.53 -7.85
N LEU A 549 30.49 -8.69 -7.92
CA LEU A 549 31.43 -7.64 -7.53
C LEU A 549 31.26 -6.41 -8.45
N PRO A 550 31.39 -5.17 -7.94
CA PRO A 550 31.23 -3.98 -8.77
C PRO A 550 32.43 -3.76 -9.70
N ASP A 551 32.18 -3.67 -11.00
CA ASP A 551 33.14 -3.12 -11.97
C ASP A 551 33.62 -1.72 -11.52
N PHE A 552 34.92 -1.55 -11.35
CA PHE A 552 35.58 -0.26 -11.09
C PHE A 552 36.76 -0.07 -12.05
N PHE A 553 37.09 1.18 -12.38
CA PHE A 553 38.30 1.56 -13.13
C PHE A 553 39.50 1.69 -12.21
N SER A 554 40.64 1.17 -12.64
CA SER A 554 41.97 1.42 -12.06
C SER A 554 42.44 2.87 -12.28
N LEU A 555 43.45 3.30 -11.51
CA LEU A 555 44.05 4.64 -11.64
C LEU A 555 44.62 4.91 -13.04
N SER A 556 45.23 3.92 -13.68
CA SER A 556 45.76 4.02 -15.05
C SER A 556 44.65 4.14 -16.10
N GLU A 557 43.56 3.37 -16.00
CA GLU A 557 42.37 3.53 -16.85
C GLU A 557 41.76 4.94 -16.74
N ILE A 558 41.67 5.49 -15.52
CA ILE A 558 41.11 6.83 -15.29
C ILE A 558 42.03 7.91 -15.90
N SER A 559 43.35 7.80 -15.69
CA SER A 559 44.34 8.71 -16.27
C SER A 559 44.29 8.68 -17.79
N ALA A 560 44.34 7.48 -18.39
CA ALA A 560 44.22 7.30 -19.83
C ALA A 560 42.91 7.91 -20.37
N MET A 561 41.76 7.62 -19.74
CA MET A 561 40.46 8.19 -20.11
C MET A 561 40.46 9.73 -20.11
N LEU A 562 40.99 10.38 -19.07
CA LEU A 562 41.02 11.84 -18.97
C LEU A 562 41.92 12.48 -20.04
N ASN A 563 42.93 11.76 -20.52
CA ASN A 563 43.82 12.22 -21.59
C ASN A 563 43.25 12.03 -23.00
N THR A 564 42.10 11.36 -23.19
CA THR A 564 41.52 11.09 -24.53
C THR A 564 40.77 12.26 -25.20
N THR A 565 40.54 13.38 -24.52
CA THR A 565 39.70 14.46 -25.08
C THR A 565 39.96 15.83 -24.46
N ASP A 566 40.42 16.79 -25.26
CA ASP A 566 40.75 18.15 -24.79
C ASP A 566 39.54 19.06 -24.55
N ASN A 567 38.34 18.52 -24.68
CA ASN A 567 37.14 19.18 -24.21
C ASN A 567 37.15 19.25 -22.67
N LEU A 568 37.56 20.40 -22.13
CA LEU A 568 37.75 20.63 -20.70
C LEU A 568 36.48 20.37 -19.88
N LYS A 569 35.30 20.68 -20.42
CA LYS A 569 34.00 20.35 -19.82
C LYS A 569 33.83 18.84 -19.62
N HIS A 570 34.27 18.02 -20.59
CA HIS A 570 34.23 16.57 -20.50
C HIS A 570 35.29 16.00 -19.54
N LYS A 571 36.55 16.49 -19.59
CA LYS A 571 37.60 16.12 -18.60
C LYS A 571 37.10 16.38 -17.18
N LEU A 572 36.63 17.61 -16.91
CA LEU A 572 36.18 18.04 -15.59
C LEU A 572 34.94 17.28 -15.09
N LEU A 573 33.97 16.97 -15.97
CA LEU A 573 32.76 16.22 -15.59
C LEU A 573 33.08 14.78 -15.16
N ILE A 574 33.98 14.09 -15.88
CA ILE A 574 34.42 12.74 -15.51
C ILE A 574 35.31 12.78 -14.28
N ALA A 575 36.24 13.74 -14.19
CA ALA A 575 37.13 13.91 -13.05
C ALA A 575 36.35 14.16 -11.75
N ILE A 576 35.41 15.12 -11.71
CA ILE A 576 34.55 15.37 -10.53
C ILE A 576 33.65 14.16 -10.25
N GLY A 577 33.13 13.49 -11.30
CA GLY A 577 32.34 12.27 -11.14
C GLY A 577 33.09 11.14 -10.41
N TYR A 578 34.40 11.07 -10.59
CA TYR A 578 35.32 10.21 -9.83
C TYR A 578 35.68 10.81 -8.46
N THR A 579 36.40 11.94 -8.41
CA THR A 579 37.02 12.48 -7.17
C THR A 579 36.05 12.87 -6.06
N ALA A 580 34.77 13.08 -6.39
CA ALA A 580 33.71 13.38 -5.42
C ALA A 580 32.72 12.20 -5.20
N GLY A 581 32.93 11.05 -5.86
CA GLY A 581 32.11 9.84 -5.70
C GLY A 581 30.65 10.01 -6.11
N LEU A 582 30.36 10.84 -7.11
CA LEU A 582 28.99 11.32 -7.36
C LEU A 582 28.12 10.33 -8.14
N ARG A 583 26.81 10.37 -7.86
CA ARG A 583 25.81 9.70 -8.71
C ARG A 583 25.56 10.53 -9.96
N ARG A 584 25.22 9.91 -11.10
CA ARG A 584 24.91 10.59 -12.38
C ARG A 584 23.86 11.72 -12.27
N SER A 585 22.91 11.61 -11.33
CA SER A 585 21.93 12.67 -11.06
C SER A 585 22.48 13.82 -10.20
N GLU A 586 23.46 13.54 -9.35
CA GLU A 586 24.14 14.53 -8.50
C GLU A 586 25.07 15.38 -9.37
N ILE A 587 25.88 14.76 -10.25
CA ILE A 587 26.73 15.44 -11.25
C ILE A 587 25.93 16.44 -12.10
N ARG A 588 24.71 16.06 -12.52
CA ARG A 588 23.82 16.92 -13.32
C ARG A 588 23.29 18.13 -12.56
N ASN A 589 22.89 17.90 -11.31
CA ASN A 589 22.12 18.87 -10.53
C ASN A 589 23.03 19.86 -9.79
N LEU A 590 24.35 19.63 -9.80
CA LEU A 590 25.38 20.44 -9.18
C LEU A 590 25.41 21.87 -9.75
N ARG A 591 25.40 22.88 -8.88
CA ARG A 591 25.48 24.31 -9.24
C ARG A 591 26.83 24.91 -8.91
N LEU A 592 27.03 26.15 -9.35
CA LEU A 592 28.24 26.92 -9.10
C LEU A 592 28.43 27.24 -7.61
N CYS A 593 27.34 27.55 -6.89
CA CYS A 593 27.35 27.80 -5.45
C CYS A 593 27.50 26.54 -4.58
N ASP A 594 27.44 25.33 -5.18
CA ASP A 594 27.61 24.07 -4.47
C ASP A 594 29.11 23.66 -4.33
N VAL A 595 30.07 24.46 -4.83
CA VAL A 595 31.53 24.18 -4.83
C VAL A 595 32.29 25.15 -3.92
N ASP A 596 32.90 24.66 -2.84
CA ASP A 596 33.74 25.43 -1.92
C ASP A 596 35.24 25.20 -2.20
N LEU A 597 35.83 26.14 -2.94
CA LEU A 597 37.25 26.15 -3.30
C LEU A 597 38.19 26.59 -2.16
N LYS A 598 37.66 27.09 -1.03
CA LYS A 598 38.48 27.42 0.16
C LYS A 598 38.65 26.19 1.05
N ARG A 599 37.62 25.36 1.17
CA ARG A 599 37.62 24.13 1.99
C ARG A 599 37.90 22.86 1.20
N ASN A 600 37.92 22.93 -0.13
CA ASN A 600 38.03 21.78 -1.04
C ASN A 600 36.87 20.79 -0.84
N LEU A 601 35.66 21.34 -0.69
CA LEU A 601 34.42 20.59 -0.43
C LEU A 601 33.38 20.87 -1.52
N LEU A 602 32.52 19.89 -1.73
CA LEU A 602 31.46 19.93 -2.73
C LEU A 602 30.14 19.51 -2.08
N PHE A 603 29.15 20.40 -2.10
CA PHE A 603 27.87 20.25 -1.42
C PHE A 603 26.86 19.54 -2.32
N ILE A 604 26.38 18.38 -1.90
CA ILE A 604 25.37 17.61 -2.63
C ILE A 604 24.03 17.73 -1.93
N LYS A 605 23.25 18.71 -2.39
CA LYS A 605 21.86 18.94 -2.00
C LYS A 605 20.90 17.89 -2.60
N ASP A 606 19.83 17.58 -1.87
CA ASP A 606 18.70 16.73 -2.29
C ASP A 606 19.12 15.32 -2.76
N SER A 607 20.16 14.73 -2.14
CA SER A 607 20.55 13.35 -2.44
C SER A 607 19.47 12.33 -2.05
N LYS A 608 19.58 11.10 -2.57
CA LYS A 608 18.51 10.08 -2.56
C LYS A 608 17.88 9.90 -1.16
N GLY A 609 16.67 10.45 -1.00
CA GLY A 609 15.93 10.46 0.26
C GLY A 609 15.85 11.83 0.94
N LYS A 610 16.04 12.94 0.21
CA LYS A 610 16.08 14.32 0.72
C LYS A 610 17.10 14.48 1.85
N ARG A 611 18.35 14.16 1.54
CA ARG A 611 19.49 14.32 2.45
C ARG A 611 20.60 15.10 1.76
N ASP A 612 21.07 16.14 2.43
CA ASP A 612 22.22 16.91 1.98
C ASP A 612 23.49 16.29 2.58
N ARG A 613 24.62 16.43 1.89
CA ARG A 613 25.95 16.01 2.39
C ARG A 613 27.06 16.83 1.75
N TYR A 614 28.22 16.90 2.40
CA TYR A 614 29.45 17.28 1.74
C TYR A 614 30.18 16.05 1.19
N THR A 615 31.00 16.26 0.18
CA THR A 615 31.99 15.30 -0.32
C THR A 615 33.25 16.07 -0.75
N LEU A 616 34.31 15.35 -1.11
CA LEU A 616 35.61 15.93 -1.44
C LEU A 616 35.58 16.69 -2.79
N PHE A 617 36.41 17.72 -2.90
CA PHE A 617 36.83 18.32 -4.17
C PHE A 617 38.35 18.28 -4.27
N SER A 618 38.90 17.96 -5.44
CA SER A 618 40.35 17.83 -5.60
C SER A 618 40.99 19.17 -5.97
N GLN A 619 42.03 19.56 -5.22
CA GLN A 619 42.80 20.79 -5.45
C GLN A 619 43.39 20.85 -6.88
N HIS A 620 43.80 19.72 -7.43
CA HIS A 620 44.32 19.63 -8.81
C HIS A 620 43.28 19.99 -9.89
N LEU A 621 41.98 20.00 -9.55
CA LEU A 621 40.91 20.45 -10.45
C LEU A 621 40.64 21.96 -10.38
N HIS A 622 41.33 22.72 -9.52
CA HIS A 622 41.08 24.16 -9.35
C HIS A 622 41.40 24.94 -10.63
N GLU A 623 42.50 24.64 -11.32
CA GLU A 623 42.85 25.32 -12.56
C GLU A 623 41.97 24.89 -13.74
N TRP A 624 41.66 23.60 -13.83
CA TRP A 624 40.72 23.07 -14.82
C TRP A 624 39.33 23.69 -14.66
N LEU A 625 38.87 23.89 -13.42
CA LEU A 625 37.63 24.59 -13.12
C LEU A 625 37.70 26.07 -13.48
N LYS A 626 38.75 26.81 -13.08
CA LYS A 626 38.92 28.23 -13.44
C LYS A 626 38.88 28.42 -14.96
N SER A 627 39.67 27.66 -15.71
CA SER A 627 39.72 27.71 -17.17
C SER A 627 38.38 27.32 -17.80
N TYR A 628 37.69 26.30 -17.27
CA TYR A 628 36.35 25.93 -17.73
C TYR A 628 35.31 27.04 -17.49
N LEU A 629 35.29 27.68 -16.32
CA LEU A 629 34.37 28.77 -16.02
C LEU A 629 34.63 29.99 -16.91
N ASN A 630 35.89 30.32 -17.16
CA ASN A 630 36.29 31.42 -18.06
C ASN A 630 35.85 31.17 -19.51
N GLN A 631 35.96 29.93 -20.00
CA GLN A 631 35.58 29.54 -21.36
C GLN A 631 34.07 29.38 -21.53
N ALA A 632 33.41 28.63 -20.65
CA ALA A 632 32.02 28.20 -20.83
C ALA A 632 30.97 29.13 -20.18
N LYS A 633 31.38 29.99 -19.24
CA LYS A 633 30.55 30.99 -18.54
C LYS A 633 29.13 30.50 -18.16
N PRO A 634 28.99 29.34 -17.48
CA PRO A 634 27.69 28.80 -17.06
C PRO A 634 26.95 29.77 -16.11
N LYS A 635 25.61 29.71 -16.09
CA LYS A 635 24.78 30.63 -15.30
C LYS A 635 24.19 30.03 -14.02
N VAL A 636 23.84 28.74 -14.02
CA VAL A 636 23.08 28.07 -12.96
C VAL A 636 23.75 26.77 -12.54
N PHE A 637 23.88 25.82 -13.47
CA PHE A 637 24.48 24.51 -13.20
C PHE A 637 25.97 24.53 -13.53
N LEU A 638 26.79 23.78 -12.79
CA LEU A 638 28.22 23.66 -13.11
C LEU A 638 28.40 23.09 -14.53
N PHE A 639 27.55 22.14 -14.92
CA PHE A 639 27.50 21.60 -16.28
C PHE A 639 26.13 21.88 -16.90
N GLU A 640 26.09 22.82 -17.84
CA GLU A 640 24.86 23.22 -18.53
C GLU A 640 24.65 22.47 -19.85
N GLY A 641 23.40 22.43 -20.34
CA GLY A 641 23.00 21.86 -21.63
C GLY A 641 23.49 22.69 -22.84
N PRO A 642 22.87 22.49 -24.02
CA PRO A 642 23.12 23.35 -25.19
C PRO A 642 22.64 24.79 -24.98
N SER A 643 21.53 24.96 -24.23
CA SER A 643 20.99 26.27 -23.85
C SER A 643 21.49 26.66 -22.46
N PRO A 644 21.95 27.91 -22.23
CA PRO A 644 22.38 28.38 -20.91
C PRO A 644 21.31 28.18 -19.84
N GLY A 645 21.73 27.90 -18.60
CA GLY A 645 20.84 27.60 -17.47
C GLY A 645 20.17 26.22 -17.48
N THR A 646 20.22 25.46 -18.59
CA THR A 646 19.59 24.12 -18.66
C THR A 646 20.49 23.01 -18.10
N GLN A 647 19.92 21.93 -17.57
CA GLN A 647 20.68 20.81 -17.01
C GLN A 647 21.35 19.95 -18.10
N TYR A 648 22.62 19.58 -17.91
CA TYR A 648 23.31 18.70 -18.87
C TYR A 648 22.70 17.29 -18.96
N SER A 649 22.62 16.73 -20.17
CA SER A 649 21.88 15.47 -20.38
C SER A 649 22.59 14.25 -19.78
N THR A 650 21.82 13.44 -19.06
CA THR A 650 22.32 12.18 -18.48
C THR A 650 22.60 11.09 -19.51
N THR A 651 22.09 11.23 -20.75
CA THR A 651 22.49 10.36 -21.87
C THR A 651 23.85 10.81 -22.41
N SER A 652 24.04 12.10 -22.67
CA SER A 652 25.30 12.67 -23.15
C SER A 652 26.48 12.33 -22.25
N MET A 653 26.35 12.47 -20.91
CA MET A 653 27.40 12.02 -19.97
C MET A 653 27.79 10.55 -20.15
N ALA A 654 26.80 9.66 -20.34
CA ALA A 654 27.05 8.24 -20.51
C ALA A 654 27.64 7.89 -21.89
N VAL A 655 27.37 8.70 -22.91
CA VAL A 655 28.02 8.61 -24.24
C VAL A 655 29.46 9.10 -24.17
N ILE A 656 29.72 10.20 -23.46
CA ILE A 656 31.07 10.77 -23.26
C ILE A 656 31.97 9.78 -22.52
N LEU A 657 31.52 9.23 -21.39
CA LEU A 657 32.28 8.20 -20.66
C LEU A 657 32.59 6.99 -21.55
N LYS A 658 31.64 6.53 -22.38
CA LYS A 658 31.86 5.45 -23.35
C LYS A 658 32.87 5.81 -24.43
N LYS A 659 32.83 7.04 -24.97
CA LYS A 659 33.79 7.51 -25.97
C LYS A 659 35.20 7.58 -25.40
N MET A 660 35.36 8.16 -24.21
CA MET A 660 36.65 8.26 -23.51
C MET A 660 37.20 6.88 -23.16
N ALA A 661 36.38 5.98 -22.62
CA ALA A 661 36.79 4.60 -22.33
C ALA A 661 37.20 3.83 -23.59
N LYS A 662 36.44 3.92 -24.69
CA LYS A 662 36.81 3.27 -25.96
C LYS A 662 38.12 3.81 -26.51
N ALA A 663 38.33 5.13 -26.45
CA ALA A 663 39.58 5.77 -26.88
C ALA A 663 40.77 5.38 -25.97
N ALA A 664 40.55 5.13 -24.68
CA ALA A 664 41.53 4.60 -23.73
C ALA A 664 41.71 3.07 -23.81
N GLY A 665 41.21 2.41 -24.87
CA GLY A 665 41.37 0.96 -25.08
C GLY A 665 40.51 0.06 -24.18
N ILE A 666 39.65 0.61 -23.33
CA ILE A 666 38.85 -0.15 -22.35
C ILE A 666 37.74 -0.94 -23.07
N LYS A 667 37.95 -2.24 -23.24
CA LYS A 667 37.05 -3.15 -23.98
C LYS A 667 35.74 -3.48 -23.23
N ARG A 668 35.71 -3.33 -21.90
CA ARG A 668 34.57 -3.72 -21.03
C ARG A 668 33.43 -2.69 -20.99
N LYS A 669 32.28 -3.10 -20.45
CA LYS A 669 30.99 -2.36 -20.52
C LYS A 669 30.90 -1.18 -19.54
N VAL A 670 31.50 -0.05 -19.90
CA VAL A 670 31.54 1.12 -19.02
C VAL A 670 30.19 1.80 -18.78
N HIS A 671 30.01 2.33 -17.56
CA HIS A 671 28.82 3.07 -17.15
C HIS A 671 29.12 4.03 -15.98
N MET A 672 28.36 5.13 -15.87
CA MET A 672 28.63 6.24 -14.92
C MET A 672 28.69 5.84 -13.43
N HIS A 673 28.24 4.65 -13.04
CA HIS A 673 28.36 4.20 -11.65
C HIS A 673 29.78 3.72 -11.31
N MET A 674 30.55 3.25 -12.30
CA MET A 674 31.92 2.76 -12.13
C MET A 674 32.88 3.83 -11.60
N LEU A 675 32.73 5.10 -11.99
CA LEU A 675 33.53 6.21 -11.44
C LEU A 675 33.39 6.30 -9.91
N ARG A 676 32.16 6.09 -9.43
CA ARG A 676 31.82 6.05 -8.00
C ARG A 676 32.17 4.72 -7.33
N HIS A 677 32.29 3.63 -8.08
CA HIS A 677 32.85 2.37 -7.58
C HIS A 677 34.37 2.49 -7.41
N SER A 678 35.10 3.06 -8.37
CA SER A 678 36.53 3.40 -8.27
C SER A 678 36.81 4.27 -7.06
N PHE A 679 36.09 5.38 -6.91
CA PHE A 679 36.22 6.25 -5.74
C PHE A 679 36.03 5.51 -4.41
N ALA A 680 35.04 4.62 -4.33
CA ALA A 680 34.78 3.85 -3.11
C ALA A 680 35.85 2.77 -2.87
N THR A 681 36.39 2.18 -3.94
CA THR A 681 37.38 1.09 -3.89
C THR A 681 38.76 1.66 -3.55
N HIS A 682 39.23 2.68 -4.27
CA HIS A 682 40.54 3.29 -4.05
C HIS A 682 40.66 3.91 -2.65
N LEU A 683 39.60 4.52 -2.10
CA LEU A 683 39.61 4.98 -0.71
C LEU A 683 39.71 3.83 0.30
N LEU A 684 39.21 2.63 -0.01
CA LEU A 684 39.37 1.48 0.88
C LEU A 684 40.74 0.79 0.70
N GLU A 685 41.31 0.83 -0.51
CA GLU A 685 42.70 0.43 -0.80
C GLU A 685 43.72 1.37 -0.11
N GLU A 686 43.42 2.67 0.00
CA GLU A 686 44.11 3.64 0.87
C GLU A 686 43.93 3.36 2.38
N GLY A 687 43.17 2.32 2.78
CA GLY A 687 42.92 1.98 4.18
C GLY A 687 41.98 2.94 4.92
N ARG A 688 41.15 3.74 4.22
CA ARG A 688 40.18 4.63 4.87
C ARG A 688 39.01 3.86 5.48
N ASP A 689 38.47 4.36 6.59
CA ASP A 689 37.36 3.71 7.30
C ASP A 689 36.08 3.62 6.43
N VAL A 690 35.41 2.46 6.49
CA VAL A 690 34.20 2.16 5.70
C VAL A 690 33.04 3.12 6.03
N ARG A 691 32.99 3.70 7.23
CA ARG A 691 32.05 4.77 7.63
C ARG A 691 32.36 6.09 6.94
N TYR A 692 33.63 6.48 6.87
CA TYR A 692 34.05 7.69 6.15
C TYR A 692 33.65 7.59 4.67
N VAL A 693 33.91 6.43 4.05
CA VAL A 693 33.45 6.12 2.69
C VAL A 693 31.91 6.07 2.60
N GLN A 694 31.20 5.52 3.61
CA GLN A 694 29.73 5.53 3.68
C GLN A 694 29.14 6.96 3.65
N GLU A 695 29.78 7.91 4.35
CA GLU A 695 29.32 9.29 4.48
C GLU A 695 29.57 10.12 3.21
N LEU A 696 30.79 10.11 2.67
CA LEU A 696 31.12 10.78 1.39
C LEU A 696 30.22 10.29 0.24
N LEU A 697 29.95 8.98 0.20
CA LEU A 697 29.02 8.38 -0.76
C LEU A 697 27.55 8.73 -0.47
N GLY A 698 27.19 9.12 0.75
CA GLY A 698 25.79 9.28 1.17
C GLY A 698 25.02 7.97 1.10
N HIS A 699 25.49 6.94 1.80
CA HIS A 699 24.81 5.64 1.94
C HIS A 699 24.00 5.58 3.24
N LYS A 700 22.70 5.26 3.15
CA LYS A 700 21.81 5.12 4.33
C LYS A 700 22.15 3.88 5.18
N SER A 701 22.72 2.84 4.57
CA SER A 701 23.07 1.58 5.22
C SER A 701 24.48 1.16 4.84
N ILE A 702 25.26 0.77 5.85
CA ILE A 702 26.64 0.28 5.73
C ILE A 702 26.75 -0.93 4.80
N LYS A 703 25.71 -1.78 4.73
CA LYS A 703 25.52 -2.88 3.74
C LYS A 703 25.53 -2.46 2.26
N THR A 704 25.54 -1.14 1.98
CA THR A 704 25.71 -0.58 0.62
C THR A 704 27.16 -0.22 0.30
N THR A 705 28.00 -0.03 1.34
CA THR A 705 29.44 0.23 1.24
C THR A 705 30.26 -1.04 1.46
N GLU A 706 29.80 -1.96 2.32
CA GLU A 706 30.38 -3.31 2.53
C GLU A 706 30.63 -4.07 1.22
N ARG A 707 29.82 -3.83 0.17
CA ARG A 707 30.03 -4.43 -1.16
C ARG A 707 31.42 -4.12 -1.76
N TYR A 708 32.04 -3.01 -1.40
CA TYR A 708 33.40 -2.66 -1.85
C TYR A 708 34.48 -3.29 -0.96
N THR A 709 34.17 -3.60 0.31
CA THR A 709 35.16 -4.23 1.23
C THR A 709 35.60 -5.62 0.77
N HIS A 710 34.77 -6.32 -0.01
CA HIS A 710 35.16 -7.58 -0.66
C HIS A 710 36.23 -7.43 -1.76
N VAL A 711 36.47 -6.23 -2.28
CA VAL A 711 37.58 -5.95 -3.22
C VAL A 711 38.90 -5.76 -2.49
N VAL A 712 38.85 -5.33 -1.22
CA VAL A 712 40.01 -5.09 -0.34
C VAL A 712 40.65 -6.41 0.14
N SER A 713 40.13 -7.56 -0.28
CA SER A 713 40.73 -8.87 0.02
C SER A 713 42.12 -9.03 -0.59
N ASP A 714 42.40 -8.40 -1.75
CA ASP A 714 43.75 -8.35 -2.32
C ASP A 714 44.68 -7.43 -1.51
N ALA A 715 44.16 -6.39 -0.85
CA ALA A 715 44.95 -5.53 0.04
C ALA A 715 45.30 -6.21 1.37
N LEU A 716 44.62 -7.31 1.75
CA LEU A 716 45.04 -8.15 2.88
C LEU A 716 46.39 -8.84 2.63
N LEU A 717 46.82 -8.99 1.37
CA LEU A 717 48.16 -9.48 1.02
C LEU A 717 49.28 -8.55 1.52
N ASN A 718 48.98 -7.26 1.73
CA ASN A 718 49.91 -6.27 2.28
C ASN A 718 49.79 -6.13 3.82
N VAL A 719 48.90 -6.87 4.48
CA VAL A 719 48.81 -6.87 5.94
C VAL A 719 49.87 -7.82 6.51
N ALA A 720 51.10 -7.31 6.66
CA ALA A 720 52.18 -8.01 7.33
C ALA A 720 51.71 -8.61 8.66
N SER A 721 52.03 -9.87 8.93
CA SER A 721 51.54 -10.59 10.11
C SER A 721 51.87 -9.80 11.39
N PRO A 722 51.06 -9.89 12.44
CA PRO A 722 51.46 -9.44 13.77
C PRO A 722 52.82 -10.04 14.18
N PHE A 723 53.10 -11.28 13.74
CA PHE A 723 54.39 -11.93 13.96
C PHE A 723 55.52 -11.31 13.12
N ASP A 724 55.32 -11.05 11.83
CA ASP A 724 56.35 -10.42 10.97
C ASP A 724 56.71 -9.01 11.47
N ARG A 725 55.70 -8.24 11.88
CA ARG A 725 55.89 -6.93 12.52
C ARG A 725 56.60 -7.04 13.86
N MET A 726 56.25 -8.01 14.69
CA MET A 726 56.98 -8.30 15.93
C MET A 726 58.44 -8.65 15.65
N VAL A 727 58.73 -9.55 14.69
CA VAL A 727 60.10 -9.94 14.28
C VAL A 727 60.90 -8.72 13.83
N ALA A 728 60.33 -7.87 12.96
CA ALA A 728 60.99 -6.66 12.48
C ALA A 728 61.23 -5.60 13.58
N GLN A 729 60.36 -5.53 14.60
CA GLN A 729 60.46 -4.56 15.70
C GLN A 729 61.30 -5.04 16.89
N THR A 730 61.38 -6.35 17.12
CA THR A 730 62.07 -6.95 18.28
C THR A 730 63.39 -7.64 17.92
N GLY A 731 63.67 -7.84 16.63
CA GLY A 731 64.83 -8.61 16.18
C GLY A 731 64.72 -10.11 16.47
N PHE A 732 63.50 -10.65 16.64
CA PHE A 732 63.28 -12.06 17.00
C PHE A 732 63.73 -13.03 15.89
N ALA A 733 65.02 -13.37 15.92
CA ALA A 733 65.65 -14.30 15.00
C ALA A 733 65.39 -15.76 15.40
N GLY A 734 64.20 -16.27 15.08
CA GLY A 734 63.97 -17.72 15.04
C GLY A 734 64.97 -18.41 14.10
N LYS A 735 65.39 -19.64 14.43
CA LYS A 735 66.22 -20.46 13.51
C LYS A 735 65.54 -20.49 12.14
N LYS A 736 66.27 -20.17 11.07
CA LYS A 736 65.72 -20.10 9.70
C LYS A 736 64.90 -21.37 9.41
N PRO A 737 63.61 -21.26 9.04
CA PRO A 737 62.88 -22.40 8.52
C PRO A 737 63.57 -22.86 7.22
N HIS A 738 63.55 -24.16 6.96
CA HIS A 738 63.90 -24.68 5.65
C HIS A 738 62.94 -24.10 4.60
N SER A 739 63.44 -23.86 3.39
CA SER A 739 62.62 -23.44 2.25
C SER A 739 61.45 -24.41 2.05
N PRO A 740 60.24 -23.93 1.70
CA PRO A 740 59.15 -24.81 1.33
C PRO A 740 59.49 -25.63 0.07
N PRO A 741 58.93 -26.85 -0.07
CA PRO A 741 59.04 -27.67 -1.27
C PRO A 741 58.22 -27.12 -2.46
#